data_AF-A0A8H8CF51-F1
#
_entry.id   AF-A0A8H8CF51-F1
#
_cell.length_a   1.000
_cell.length_b   1.000
_cell.length_c   1.000
_cell.angle_alpha   90.00
_cell.angle_beta   90.00
_cell.angle_gamma   90.00
#
_symmetry.space_group_name_H-M   'P 1'
#
loop_
_entity.id
_entity.type
_entity.pdbx_description
1 polymer ?
#
loop_
_entity_poly.entity_id
_entity_poly.type
_entity_poly.pdbx_seq_one_letter_code
_entity_poly.pdbx_strand_id
1 'polypeptide(L)'
;MPQSVPSSLTNWWCDHSTEYAFVGFSYEVTACQSLSTLTKEFKDIRNTFNGRNDVINAAWSAGLGVHALIWFGWDDPNIWKTRRDALLGILHSNAKAKYVVRALQFGSEPLYDYALDAGTLAAQVTAAKANLSSLHIPVTISEMAYGYQEREPDSQQVMDAIDIIDAHMLPFFSTKASTASASWPIVTTDINWFVSNGQNKKIYLSQNGWPSTTYSGVEPNSPSAVANVQNEKNYFALLDSKCSYFKSVAGGGIGWFAHIYSDDQEPGYGIYGTNGALKFPFAPITSYLYEIKTRWWWFGVRKVSDYDLDSAKFKPLSSSTSTTMATAASSTRALNAILPQISTAPYEAHQKARTFASRYVKSNQYDTAIDVLFQSARELIKAGQPGSGTDLTTFMLDVYETKAEPVNDESRGRLTQLIALTGPDGGWRKTMIDKSIAWSAKHGTCPAGDPDLQHYVGELLYKEGSFEAAETHFLASGKRDSARLLADMFLQWAAETSSYGVFSVRGTIPYLQNGNIMAAKTFIKHYTSGLPASIRIESDAVINVGEKDEVIMIKDSLVNFAQMAVLTCQRAQGDQNKVMRESWVRLCGTYQGKIGLLATPEMRASLNEIATLYFAIPPPRSQAGNPFGEMMSSLFGGPSQSQPTRRTLTPANTSSPGLD
;
A
#
# COMPACT_ATOMS: atom_id res chain seq x y z
N MET A 1 20.98 23.76 -9.89
CA MET A 1 22.39 23.35 -9.89
C MET A 1 23.06 23.86 -11.17
N PRO A 2 24.41 23.86 -11.30
CA PRO A 2 25.07 24.04 -12.60
C PRO A 2 24.53 23.08 -13.67
N GLN A 3 24.70 23.41 -14.95
CA GLN A 3 24.27 22.56 -16.06
C GLN A 3 25.13 21.29 -16.21
N SER A 4 26.43 21.40 -15.93
CA SER A 4 27.39 20.30 -15.88
C SER A 4 27.64 19.82 -14.43
N VAL A 5 28.10 18.57 -14.31
CA VAL A 5 28.51 17.98 -13.02
C VAL A 5 29.93 18.49 -12.68
N PRO A 6 30.18 19.04 -11.47
CA PRO A 6 31.51 19.48 -11.05
C PRO A 6 32.54 18.35 -10.98
N SER A 7 33.81 18.74 -10.97
CA SER A 7 34.94 17.85 -10.67
C SER A 7 35.11 17.56 -9.16
N SER A 8 34.66 18.46 -8.27
CA SER A 8 34.87 18.36 -6.82
C SER A 8 33.61 18.71 -6.00
N LEU A 9 33.54 18.15 -4.78
CA LEU A 9 32.58 18.46 -3.72
C LEU A 9 33.00 19.66 -2.84
N THR A 10 34.20 20.23 -3.03
CA THR A 10 34.70 21.37 -2.25
C THR A 10 33.68 22.52 -2.27
N ASN A 11 33.22 22.94 -1.09
CA ASN A 11 32.20 23.98 -0.88
C ASN A 11 30.87 23.73 -1.64
N TRP A 12 30.55 22.47 -1.97
CA TRP A 12 29.32 22.13 -2.68
C TRP A 12 28.08 22.14 -1.77
N TRP A 13 28.25 21.60 -0.57
CA TRP A 13 27.29 21.54 0.51
C TRP A 13 27.51 22.70 1.48
N CYS A 14 26.43 23.18 2.10
CA CYS A 14 26.52 24.10 3.21
C CYS A 14 27.06 23.41 4.47
N ASP A 15 27.56 24.21 5.41
CA ASP A 15 27.93 23.74 6.74
C ASP A 15 26.68 23.40 7.55
N HIS A 16 26.72 22.29 8.30
CA HIS A 16 25.58 21.79 9.08
C HIS A 16 25.05 22.82 10.10
N SER A 17 25.88 23.76 10.57
CA SER A 17 25.47 24.88 11.44
C SER A 17 24.52 25.90 10.79
N THR A 18 24.38 25.85 9.46
CA THR A 18 23.45 26.70 8.71
C THR A 18 22.08 26.04 8.47
N GLU A 19 21.95 24.74 8.74
CA GLU A 19 20.83 23.90 8.29
C GLU A 19 19.80 23.69 9.42
N TYR A 20 19.17 24.77 9.90
CA TYR A 20 18.25 24.78 11.06
C TYR A 20 16.87 25.37 10.75
N ALA A 21 15.90 25.11 11.64
CA ALA A 21 14.46 25.36 11.44
C ALA A 21 13.90 24.53 10.26
N PHE A 22 12.99 25.04 9.42
CA PHE A 22 12.42 24.22 8.34
C PHE A 22 13.47 23.91 7.27
N VAL A 23 13.60 22.63 6.90
CA VAL A 23 14.62 22.21 5.93
C VAL A 23 14.09 21.35 4.78
N GLY A 24 12.90 20.74 4.86
CA GLY A 24 12.40 19.83 3.82
C GLY A 24 11.03 19.20 4.06
N PHE A 25 10.63 18.30 3.17
CA PHE A 25 9.44 17.44 3.32
C PHE A 25 9.87 15.99 3.12
N SER A 26 9.25 15.03 3.81
CA SER A 26 9.27 13.67 3.32
C SER A 26 8.42 13.53 2.06
N TYR A 27 8.73 12.55 1.22
CA TYR A 27 7.93 12.24 0.04
C TYR A 27 7.99 10.74 -0.26
N GLU A 28 6.84 10.11 -0.46
CA GLU A 28 6.74 8.68 -0.76
C GLU A 28 6.80 8.39 -2.28
N VAL A 29 7.80 7.63 -2.74
CA VAL A 29 8.07 7.37 -4.19
C VAL A 29 7.51 6.03 -4.71
N THR A 30 6.55 5.45 -3.98
CA THR A 30 6.18 4.01 -4.01
C THR A 30 5.11 3.67 -5.03
N ALA A 31 4.30 4.66 -5.40
CA ALA A 31 3.40 4.60 -6.56
C ALA A 31 4.16 4.54 -7.90
N CYS A 32 5.50 4.49 -7.88
CA CYS A 32 6.39 4.59 -9.04
C CYS A 32 6.07 5.84 -9.88
N GLN A 33 5.91 6.99 -9.20
CA GLN A 33 5.55 8.26 -9.82
C GLN A 33 6.51 8.59 -10.97
N SER A 34 5.93 8.88 -12.14
CA SER A 34 6.65 8.90 -13.40
C SER A 34 7.67 10.06 -13.51
N LEU A 35 8.59 9.96 -14.48
CA LEU A 35 9.31 11.12 -15.04
C LEU A 35 8.35 12.09 -15.81
N SER A 36 7.02 11.97 -15.64
CA SER A 36 5.99 12.99 -15.91
C SER A 36 5.21 13.50 -14.66
N THR A 37 5.36 12.91 -13.48
CA THR A 37 4.58 13.31 -12.28
C THR A 37 5.30 14.44 -11.54
N LEU A 38 6.37 14.17 -10.81
CA LEU A 38 6.93 15.09 -9.84
C LEU A 38 7.62 16.38 -10.39
N THR A 39 7.70 16.66 -11.71
CA THR A 39 7.93 18.03 -12.28
C THR A 39 6.61 18.79 -12.37
N LYS A 40 5.69 18.29 -11.55
CA LYS A 40 4.65 19.00 -10.84
C LYS A 40 4.92 19.03 -9.32
N GLU A 41 4.88 17.90 -8.59
CA GLU A 41 4.96 17.93 -7.09
C GLU A 41 6.33 18.16 -6.47
N PHE A 42 7.39 17.42 -6.86
CA PHE A 42 8.74 17.92 -6.56
C PHE A 42 8.87 19.31 -7.16
N LYS A 43 8.23 19.62 -8.31
CA LYS A 43 8.18 20.97 -8.87
C LYS A 43 7.39 22.01 -8.06
N ASP A 44 6.93 21.59 -6.90
CA ASP A 44 6.42 22.39 -5.80
C ASP A 44 7.26 22.15 -4.52
N ILE A 45 8.61 21.95 -4.63
CA ILE A 45 9.60 21.96 -3.48
C ILE A 45 10.81 23.02 -3.46
N ARG A 46 11.50 23.48 -4.55
CA ARG A 46 12.38 24.74 -4.68
C ARG A 46 11.97 26.13 -5.38
N ASN A 47 11.36 26.30 -6.59
CA ASN A 47 11.01 27.60 -7.30
C ASN A 47 9.66 28.34 -7.00
N THR A 48 8.45 27.78 -7.21
CA THR A 48 7.36 27.95 -6.20
C THR A 48 8.05 27.72 -4.87
N PHE A 49 9.01 26.78 -4.78
CA PHE A 49 8.92 25.32 -5.03
C PHE A 49 9.16 24.61 -6.51
N ASN A 50 9.95 23.48 -6.74
CA ASN A 50 10.69 22.88 -7.97
C ASN A 50 11.52 21.52 -7.68
N GLY A 51 11.74 20.30 -8.31
CA GLY A 51 11.42 19.45 -9.55
C GLY A 51 11.91 17.91 -9.59
N ARG A 52 11.54 17.06 -10.63
CA ARG A 52 11.20 15.54 -10.73
C ARG A 52 12.14 14.28 -10.81
N ASN A 53 11.73 13.10 -10.22
CA ASN A 53 12.32 11.72 -10.33
C ASN A 53 12.61 11.16 -11.76
N ASP A 54 13.63 10.34 -12.09
CA ASP A 54 14.79 9.75 -11.36
C ASP A 54 15.28 10.62 -10.21
N VAL A 55 15.23 10.13 -8.96
CA VAL A 55 15.29 10.99 -7.76
C VAL A 55 16.61 11.76 -7.63
N ILE A 56 17.70 11.22 -8.17
CA ILE A 56 19.01 11.89 -8.14
C ILE A 56 19.05 12.94 -9.25
N ASN A 57 18.59 12.61 -10.46
CA ASN A 57 18.39 13.59 -11.53
C ASN A 57 17.30 14.64 -11.21
N ALA A 58 16.38 14.32 -10.30
CA ALA A 58 15.31 15.18 -9.78
C ALA A 58 15.88 16.31 -8.98
N ALA A 59 16.48 15.94 -7.85
CA ALA A 59 17.05 16.87 -6.90
C ALA A 59 18.16 17.69 -7.58
N TRP A 60 18.90 17.07 -8.51
CA TRP A 60 19.81 17.80 -9.40
C TRP A 60 19.11 18.92 -10.19
N SER A 61 18.07 18.57 -10.96
CA SER A 61 17.33 19.53 -11.81
C SER A 61 16.57 20.59 -10.98
N ALA A 62 16.09 20.19 -9.81
CA ALA A 62 15.42 21.00 -8.82
C ALA A 62 16.34 22.01 -8.14
N GLY A 63 17.59 21.62 -7.84
CA GLY A 63 18.38 22.26 -6.79
C GLY A 63 17.92 21.85 -5.38
N LEU A 64 17.61 20.57 -5.19
CA LEU A 64 17.22 19.92 -3.92
C LEU A 64 18.17 18.74 -3.62
N GLY A 65 18.12 18.17 -2.42
CA GLY A 65 19.12 17.20 -1.94
C GLY A 65 18.53 16.23 -0.92
N VAL A 66 19.04 15.01 -0.78
CA VAL A 66 18.21 13.85 -0.40
C VAL A 66 18.74 13.09 0.81
N HIS A 67 17.90 12.78 1.80
CA HIS A 67 18.16 11.67 2.71
C HIS A 67 17.46 10.44 2.11
N ALA A 68 18.25 9.43 1.71
CA ALA A 68 17.78 8.27 0.98
C ALA A 68 17.54 7.08 1.93
N LEU A 69 16.31 6.66 2.17
CA LEU A 69 16.00 5.57 3.10
C LEU A 69 15.88 4.20 2.42
N ILE A 70 16.56 3.23 3.02
CA ILE A 70 16.37 1.80 2.78
C ILE A 70 15.22 1.36 3.69
N TRP A 71 14.02 1.18 3.12
CA TRP A 71 12.88 0.72 3.92
C TRP A 71 13.03 -0.75 4.31
N PHE A 72 12.84 -1.08 5.60
CA PHE A 72 12.93 -2.46 6.08
C PHE A 72 11.86 -3.37 5.45
N GLY A 73 10.60 -2.94 5.49
CA GLY A 73 9.46 -3.72 5.01
C GLY A 73 8.89 -4.68 6.06
N TRP A 74 7.58 -4.95 5.96
CA TRP A 74 6.87 -5.86 6.86
C TRP A 74 6.78 -7.29 6.29
N ASP A 75 6.75 -7.43 4.96
CA ASP A 75 6.33 -8.65 4.26
C ASP A 75 7.44 -9.70 4.06
N ASP A 76 8.70 -9.26 4.09
CA ASP A 76 9.90 -10.11 4.01
C ASP A 76 11.02 -9.45 4.84
N PRO A 77 11.53 -10.09 5.91
CA PRO A 77 12.60 -9.53 6.75
C PRO A 77 13.97 -9.44 6.04
N ASN A 78 14.06 -9.77 4.75
CA ASN A 78 15.26 -9.66 3.93
C ASN A 78 15.15 -8.64 2.79
N ILE A 79 13.97 -8.11 2.46
CA ILE A 79 13.77 -7.25 1.27
C ILE A 79 14.63 -5.97 1.32
N TRP A 80 14.93 -5.51 2.54
CA TRP A 80 15.84 -4.40 2.82
C TRP A 80 17.26 -4.64 2.29
N LYS A 81 17.73 -5.89 2.19
CA LYS A 81 19.05 -6.25 1.64
C LYS A 81 19.08 -5.96 0.14
N THR A 82 18.06 -6.39 -0.58
CA THR A 82 17.87 -6.09 -2.01
C THR A 82 17.69 -4.59 -2.25
N ARG A 83 16.91 -3.89 -1.40
CA ARG A 83 16.74 -2.43 -1.46
C ARG A 83 18.06 -1.69 -1.21
N ARG A 84 18.85 -2.11 -0.20
CA ARG A 84 20.20 -1.60 0.10
C ARG A 84 21.11 -1.75 -1.10
N ASP A 85 21.24 -2.96 -1.64
CA ASP A 85 22.21 -3.26 -2.69
C ASP A 85 21.86 -2.57 -4.01
N ALA A 86 20.57 -2.49 -4.34
CA ALA A 86 20.08 -1.69 -5.47
C ALA A 86 20.38 -0.19 -5.27
N LEU A 87 20.10 0.37 -4.10
CA LEU A 87 20.34 1.80 -3.82
C LEU A 87 21.83 2.14 -3.80
N LEU A 88 22.68 1.33 -3.17
CA LEU A 88 24.14 1.51 -3.21
C LEU A 88 24.67 1.45 -4.66
N GLY A 89 24.17 0.50 -5.47
CA GLY A 89 24.48 0.43 -6.90
C GLY A 89 24.07 1.67 -7.69
N ILE A 90 22.89 2.24 -7.39
CA ILE A 90 22.41 3.51 -7.98
C ILE A 90 23.29 4.70 -7.54
N LEU A 91 23.72 4.75 -6.28
CA LEU A 91 24.58 5.82 -5.77
C LEU A 91 25.97 5.82 -6.43
N HIS A 92 26.58 4.65 -6.68
CA HIS A 92 27.87 4.56 -7.38
C HIS A 92 27.76 4.77 -8.89
N SER A 93 26.68 4.31 -9.53
CA SER A 93 26.51 4.43 -10.99
C SER A 93 26.03 5.82 -11.45
N ASN A 94 25.29 6.55 -10.61
CA ASN A 94 24.83 7.90 -10.95
C ASN A 94 25.84 8.98 -10.53
N ALA A 95 26.55 9.56 -11.49
CA ALA A 95 27.57 10.59 -11.26
C ALA A 95 27.09 11.86 -10.52
N LYS A 96 25.77 12.06 -10.39
CA LYS A 96 25.16 13.15 -9.62
C LYS A 96 24.88 12.79 -8.15
N ALA A 97 24.94 11.51 -7.76
CA ALA A 97 24.56 11.01 -6.44
C ALA A 97 25.25 11.77 -5.30
N LYS A 98 26.58 11.85 -5.31
CA LYS A 98 27.38 12.58 -4.30
C LYS A 98 27.08 14.09 -4.18
N TYR A 99 26.48 14.67 -5.20
CA TYR A 99 26.10 16.08 -5.27
C TYR A 99 24.63 16.33 -4.87
N VAL A 100 23.90 15.27 -4.57
CA VAL A 100 22.44 15.26 -4.40
C VAL A 100 22.06 14.56 -3.10
N VAL A 101 22.63 13.40 -2.79
CA VAL A 101 22.30 12.62 -1.59
C VAL A 101 23.17 13.11 -0.43
N ARG A 102 22.50 13.52 0.65
CA ARG A 102 23.05 14.08 1.90
C ARG A 102 23.24 13.02 2.97
N ALA A 103 22.41 11.99 2.96
CA ALA A 103 22.48 10.86 3.87
C ALA A 103 21.87 9.61 3.23
N LEU A 104 22.34 8.43 3.64
CA LEU A 104 21.64 7.16 3.52
C LEU A 104 21.03 6.82 4.89
N GLN A 105 19.74 6.54 4.97
CA GLN A 105 19.07 6.07 6.19
C GLN A 105 18.79 4.56 6.09
N PHE A 106 18.91 3.82 7.18
CA PHE A 106 18.21 2.54 7.37
C PHE A 106 16.96 2.79 8.24
N GLY A 107 15.80 2.29 7.87
CA GLY A 107 14.59 2.47 8.68
C GLY A 107 13.28 2.18 7.95
N SER A 108 12.15 2.80 8.31
CA SER A 108 11.91 3.51 9.58
C SER A 108 12.20 2.62 10.79
N GLU A 109 12.44 3.25 11.94
CA GLU A 109 12.25 2.68 13.28
C GLU A 109 12.89 1.29 13.53
N PRO A 110 14.12 1.00 13.03
CA PRO A 110 14.64 -0.37 13.01
C PRO A 110 14.99 -0.95 14.38
N LEU A 111 15.20 -0.10 15.40
CA LEU A 111 15.37 -0.51 16.80
C LEU A 111 14.02 -0.65 17.50
N TYR A 112 13.11 0.31 17.30
CA TYR A 112 11.75 0.25 17.85
C TYR A 112 10.98 -0.98 17.33
N ASP A 113 10.89 -1.14 16.01
CA ASP A 113 10.28 -2.28 15.31
C ASP A 113 11.03 -3.61 15.52
N TYR A 114 12.25 -3.55 16.06
CA TYR A 114 13.16 -4.70 16.22
C TYR A 114 13.46 -5.41 14.87
N ALA A 115 13.55 -4.62 13.79
CA ALA A 115 13.82 -5.11 12.44
C ALA A 115 15.22 -5.74 12.30
N LEU A 116 16.17 -5.29 13.13
CA LEU A 116 17.48 -5.93 13.36
C LEU A 116 17.88 -5.75 14.83
N ASP A 117 18.73 -6.63 15.35
CA ASP A 117 19.45 -6.35 16.60
C ASP A 117 20.44 -5.19 16.41
N ALA A 118 20.73 -4.47 17.50
CA ALA A 118 21.56 -3.27 17.47
C ALA A 118 23.00 -3.52 16.96
N GLY A 119 23.56 -4.71 17.19
CA GLY A 119 24.90 -5.08 16.71
C GLY A 119 24.93 -5.27 15.20
N THR A 120 24.01 -6.06 14.66
CA THR A 120 23.84 -6.24 13.21
C THR A 120 23.51 -4.91 12.53
N LEU A 121 22.63 -4.07 13.11
CA LEU A 121 22.28 -2.77 12.56
C LEU A 121 23.48 -1.82 12.49
N ALA A 122 24.26 -1.70 13.58
CA ALA A 122 25.50 -0.90 13.58
C ALA A 122 26.55 -1.43 12.58
N ALA A 123 26.63 -2.75 12.41
CA ALA A 123 27.48 -3.36 11.39
C ALA A 123 27.00 -3.03 9.96
N GLN A 124 25.68 -2.97 9.70
CA GLN A 124 25.15 -2.52 8.40
C GLN A 124 25.44 -1.05 8.12
N VAL A 125 25.23 -0.17 9.12
CA VAL A 125 25.59 1.26 9.00
C VAL A 125 27.08 1.41 8.70
N THR A 126 27.95 0.71 9.46
CA THR A 126 29.41 0.76 9.27
C THR A 126 29.84 0.24 7.89
N ALA A 127 29.24 -0.86 7.41
CA ALA A 127 29.51 -1.40 6.07
C ALA A 127 29.06 -0.44 4.96
N ALA A 128 27.90 0.22 5.11
CA ALA A 128 27.43 1.23 4.18
C ALA A 128 28.32 2.48 4.18
N LYS A 129 28.82 2.94 5.34
CA LYS A 129 29.79 4.05 5.44
C LYS A 129 31.09 3.74 4.70
N ALA A 130 31.62 2.53 4.87
CA ALA A 130 32.80 2.07 4.12
C ALA A 130 32.52 2.06 2.60
N ASN A 131 31.36 1.55 2.18
CA ASN A 131 30.94 1.47 0.78
C ASN A 131 30.75 2.86 0.13
N LEU A 132 30.15 3.82 0.84
CA LEU A 132 29.85 5.17 0.33
C LEU A 132 30.96 6.21 0.57
N SER A 133 32.06 5.81 1.21
CA SER A 133 33.19 6.69 1.54
C SER A 133 33.72 7.51 0.36
N SER A 134 33.87 6.90 -0.82
CA SER A 134 34.31 7.57 -2.06
C SER A 134 33.32 8.64 -2.55
N LEU A 135 32.03 8.47 -2.28
CA LEU A 135 30.95 9.40 -2.61
C LEU A 135 30.76 10.49 -1.54
N HIS A 136 31.37 10.33 -0.35
CA HIS A 136 31.24 11.25 0.78
C HIS A 136 29.77 11.46 1.21
N ILE A 137 28.98 10.38 1.19
CA ILE A 137 27.57 10.36 1.62
C ILE A 137 27.51 9.79 3.06
N PRO A 138 27.16 10.60 4.08
CA PRO A 138 26.84 10.16 5.44
C PRO A 138 25.84 8.99 5.50
N VAL A 139 25.91 8.17 6.55
CA VAL A 139 24.93 7.12 6.83
C VAL A 139 24.36 7.26 8.24
N THR A 140 23.07 7.01 8.38
CA THR A 140 22.34 7.04 9.64
C THR A 140 21.23 5.97 9.67
N ILE A 141 20.46 5.95 10.76
CA ILE A 141 19.14 5.32 10.82
C ILE A 141 18.08 6.42 11.00
N SER A 142 16.82 6.14 10.67
CA SER A 142 15.70 7.06 10.96
C SER A 142 14.84 6.45 12.06
N GLU A 143 14.84 7.05 13.26
CA GLU A 143 14.45 6.36 14.51
C GLU A 143 13.96 7.32 15.62
N MET A 144 13.11 6.83 16.53
CA MET A 144 12.64 7.53 17.72
C MET A 144 13.66 7.46 18.88
N ALA A 145 13.66 8.45 19.79
CA ALA A 145 14.42 8.36 21.04
C ALA A 145 14.07 7.09 21.83
N TYR A 146 12.77 6.76 21.91
CA TYR A 146 12.26 5.56 22.56
C TYR A 146 12.82 4.26 21.96
N GLY A 147 13.04 4.19 20.64
CA GLY A 147 13.62 3.02 19.96
C GLY A 147 15.07 2.75 20.39
N TYR A 148 15.86 3.79 20.68
CA TYR A 148 17.17 3.62 21.31
C TYR A 148 17.04 3.20 22.77
N GLN A 149 16.18 3.87 23.56
CA GLN A 149 16.03 3.64 24.99
C GLN A 149 15.61 2.21 25.33
N GLU A 150 14.64 1.66 24.60
CA GLU A 150 14.14 0.29 24.75
C GLU A 150 15.14 -0.80 24.33
N ARG A 151 16.34 -0.39 23.89
CA ARG A 151 17.44 -1.25 23.43
C ARG A 151 18.78 -0.87 24.08
N GLU A 152 18.78 -0.03 25.11
CA GLU A 152 19.97 0.27 25.92
C GLU A 152 20.42 -0.99 26.71
N PRO A 153 21.74 -1.23 26.89
CA PRO A 153 22.86 -0.41 26.43
C PRO A 153 23.26 -0.66 24.97
N ASP A 154 22.79 -1.74 24.34
CA ASP A 154 23.28 -2.20 23.04
C ASP A 154 23.03 -1.20 21.91
N SER A 155 21.97 -0.39 21.99
CA SER A 155 21.67 0.69 21.04
C SER A 155 22.74 1.78 20.96
N GLN A 156 23.60 1.93 21.97
CA GLN A 156 24.70 2.88 21.95
C GLN A 156 25.65 2.60 20.77
N GLN A 157 25.89 1.33 20.41
CA GLN A 157 26.77 1.00 19.28
C GLN A 157 26.20 1.46 17.93
N VAL A 158 24.87 1.62 17.82
CA VAL A 158 24.21 2.21 16.65
C VAL A 158 24.34 3.73 16.69
N MET A 159 24.13 4.35 17.86
CA MET A 159 24.35 5.79 18.04
C MET A 159 25.80 6.19 17.73
N ASP A 160 26.77 5.34 18.08
CA ASP A 160 28.19 5.51 17.74
C ASP A 160 28.42 5.43 16.22
N ALA A 161 27.83 4.43 15.57
CA ALA A 161 28.05 4.12 14.15
C ALA A 161 27.49 5.17 13.16
N ILE A 162 26.39 5.85 13.48
CA ILE A 162 25.76 6.85 12.59
C ILE A 162 26.57 8.17 12.50
N ASP A 163 26.50 8.85 11.35
CA ASP A 163 27.19 10.13 11.09
C ASP A 163 26.37 11.37 11.53
N ILE A 164 25.06 11.29 11.37
CA ILE A 164 24.06 12.30 11.74
C ILE A 164 22.90 11.60 12.46
N ILE A 165 21.99 12.35 13.08
CA ILE A 165 20.80 11.83 13.76
C ILE A 165 19.57 12.28 12.99
N ASP A 166 18.90 11.35 12.31
CA ASP A 166 17.60 11.58 11.68
C ASP A 166 16.50 11.07 12.63
N ALA A 167 16.07 11.97 13.53
CA ALA A 167 15.16 11.68 14.63
C ALA A 167 13.68 11.74 14.21
N HIS A 168 12.92 10.75 14.66
CA HIS A 168 11.46 10.75 14.58
C HIS A 168 10.89 11.58 15.74
N MET A 169 9.91 12.43 15.43
CA MET A 169 9.33 13.41 16.35
C MET A 169 7.81 13.47 16.20
N LEU A 170 7.14 12.51 16.84
CA LEU A 170 5.71 12.24 16.67
C LEU A 170 4.94 12.45 18.00
N PRO A 171 4.92 13.68 18.56
CA PRO A 171 4.41 13.92 19.91
C PRO A 171 2.90 13.68 20.08
N PHE A 172 2.17 13.49 18.98
CA PHE A 172 0.77 13.07 18.97
C PHE A 172 0.56 11.69 19.61
N PHE A 173 1.51 10.75 19.42
CA PHE A 173 1.45 9.40 20.00
C PHE A 173 1.90 9.36 21.47
N SER A 174 2.18 10.50 22.10
CA SER A 174 2.47 10.53 23.53
C SER A 174 1.21 10.31 24.37
N THR A 175 1.32 9.54 25.44
CA THR A 175 0.29 9.46 26.50
C THR A 175 0.02 10.80 27.20
N LYS A 176 0.86 11.81 26.96
CA LYS A 176 0.73 13.20 27.45
C LYS A 176 0.17 14.16 26.39
N ALA A 177 -0.15 13.69 25.18
CA ALA A 177 -0.61 14.53 24.08
C ALA A 177 -1.99 15.16 24.37
N SER A 178 -2.21 16.38 23.87
CA SER A 178 -3.51 17.08 23.97
C SER A 178 -3.78 17.96 22.76
N THR A 179 -3.25 19.19 22.73
CA THR A 179 -3.25 20.03 21.53
C THR A 179 -1.83 20.20 21.02
N ALA A 180 -1.68 20.43 19.71
CA ALA A 180 -0.38 20.63 19.09
C ALA A 180 0.39 21.80 19.71
N SER A 181 -0.29 22.89 20.07
CA SER A 181 0.33 24.05 20.75
C SER A 181 0.89 23.72 22.14
N ALA A 182 0.39 22.65 22.77
CA ALA A 182 0.83 22.17 24.08
C ALA A 182 1.91 21.06 23.98
N SER A 183 2.30 20.63 22.78
CA SER A 183 3.20 19.48 22.59
C SER A 183 4.68 19.75 22.91
N TRP A 184 5.08 21.03 23.06
CA TRP A 184 6.49 21.42 23.21
C TRP A 184 7.27 20.66 24.30
N PRO A 185 6.73 20.39 25.51
CA PRO A 185 7.43 19.62 26.53
C PRO A 185 7.76 18.18 26.09
N ILE A 186 6.89 17.57 25.27
CA ILE A 186 7.09 16.24 24.69
C ILE A 186 8.26 16.32 23.70
N VAL A 187 8.17 17.22 22.72
CA VAL A 187 9.21 17.45 21.70
C VAL A 187 10.58 17.74 22.34
N THR A 188 10.63 18.56 23.39
CA THR A 188 11.90 18.82 24.10
C THR A 188 12.40 17.64 24.93
N THR A 189 11.55 16.71 25.35
CA THR A 189 12.02 15.51 26.08
C THR A 189 12.89 14.67 25.15
N ASP A 190 12.38 14.38 23.96
CA ASP A 190 13.03 13.51 22.98
C ASP A 190 14.27 14.21 22.39
N ILE A 191 14.17 15.51 22.07
CA ILE A 191 15.32 16.34 21.67
C ILE A 191 16.41 16.35 22.74
N ASN A 192 16.07 16.53 24.03
CA ASN A 192 17.08 16.57 25.08
C ASN A 192 17.75 15.19 25.27
N TRP A 193 17.06 14.08 25.02
CA TRP A 193 17.67 12.74 24.99
C TRP A 193 18.68 12.63 23.83
N PHE A 194 18.30 13.04 22.61
CA PHE A 194 19.21 13.05 21.46
C PHE A 194 20.41 13.99 21.65
N VAL A 195 20.23 15.16 22.28
CA VAL A 195 21.33 16.09 22.58
C VAL A 195 22.29 15.51 23.63
N SER A 196 21.78 14.75 24.61
CA SER A 196 22.60 14.15 25.67
C SER A 196 23.42 12.96 25.18
N ASN A 197 22.83 12.08 24.38
CA ASN A 197 23.46 10.82 23.94
C ASN A 197 24.08 10.90 22.53
N GLY A 198 23.70 11.91 21.74
CA GLY A 198 24.06 12.06 20.33
C GLY A 198 25.44 12.60 20.02
N GLN A 199 26.35 12.73 21.00
CA GLN A 199 27.77 13.02 20.77
C GLN A 199 28.06 14.30 19.93
N ASN A 200 27.20 15.32 20.03
CA ASN A 200 27.22 16.53 19.18
C ASN A 200 27.08 16.28 17.66
N LYS A 201 26.51 15.14 17.25
CA LYS A 201 26.13 14.89 15.85
C LYS A 201 25.00 15.83 15.42
N LYS A 202 24.93 16.11 14.11
CA LYS A 202 23.87 16.96 13.52
C LYS A 202 22.52 16.27 13.67
N ILE A 203 21.52 16.98 14.20
CA ILE A 203 20.15 16.47 14.39
C ILE A 203 19.22 17.04 13.30
N TYR A 204 18.43 16.16 12.71
CA TYR A 204 17.25 16.46 11.91
C TYR A 204 16.01 15.81 12.52
N LEU A 205 14.87 16.49 12.49
CA LEU A 205 13.57 15.87 12.76
C LEU A 205 13.03 15.35 11.43
N SER A 206 13.32 14.10 11.09
CA SER A 206 13.13 13.50 9.76
C SER A 206 11.68 13.09 9.50
N GLN A 207 11.08 12.33 10.42
CA GLN A 207 9.64 12.04 10.43
C GLN A 207 8.98 12.84 11.56
N ASN A 208 8.33 13.96 11.22
CA ASN A 208 7.94 14.99 12.17
C ASN A 208 6.61 15.67 11.81
N GLY A 209 5.59 15.50 12.64
CA GLY A 209 4.26 16.03 12.36
C GLY A 209 3.24 15.88 13.51
N TRP A 210 2.04 16.36 13.24
CA TRP A 210 0.84 16.16 14.06
C TRP A 210 -0.35 16.01 13.11
N PRO A 211 -1.13 14.91 13.16
CA PRO A 211 -2.07 14.60 12.11
C PRO A 211 -3.35 15.46 12.15
N SER A 212 -3.95 15.67 10.99
CA SER A 212 -5.25 16.32 10.79
C SER A 212 -6.44 15.36 10.73
N THR A 213 -6.20 14.05 10.75
CA THR A 213 -7.23 13.02 10.98
C THR A 213 -6.60 11.79 11.62
N THR A 214 -7.38 11.02 12.36
CA THR A 214 -7.02 9.66 12.80
C THR A 214 -7.66 8.63 11.89
N TYR A 215 -7.06 7.45 11.83
CA TYR A 215 -7.60 6.22 11.23
C TYR A 215 -7.00 5.01 11.98
N SER A 216 -7.42 3.79 11.65
CA SER A 216 -6.93 2.56 12.29
C SER A 216 -5.41 2.48 12.22
N GLY A 217 -4.75 2.47 13.38
CA GLY A 217 -3.29 2.46 13.52
C GLY A 217 -2.61 3.82 13.68
N VAL A 218 -3.37 4.91 13.56
CA VAL A 218 -2.91 6.29 13.75
C VAL A 218 -3.78 7.01 14.79
N GLU A 219 -4.35 6.26 15.74
CA GLU A 219 -4.97 6.80 16.94
C GLU A 219 -3.92 7.31 17.95
N PRO A 220 -4.26 8.32 18.77
CA PRO A 220 -3.38 8.79 19.82
C PRO A 220 -3.42 7.89 21.07
N ASN A 221 -2.27 7.69 21.70
CA ASN A 221 -2.17 7.07 23.03
C ASN A 221 -2.72 7.95 24.18
N SER A 222 -3.34 9.10 23.87
CA SER A 222 -4.01 10.00 24.81
C SER A 222 -5.43 10.34 24.31
N PRO A 223 -6.49 10.11 25.11
CA PRO A 223 -7.86 10.50 24.75
C PRO A 223 -8.08 12.02 24.76
N SER A 224 -7.08 12.81 25.17
CA SER A 224 -7.11 14.28 25.08
C SER A 224 -6.50 14.82 23.78
N ALA A 225 -5.85 13.97 22.97
CA ALA A 225 -5.15 14.38 21.77
C ALA A 225 -6.11 14.69 20.61
N VAL A 226 -5.96 15.86 20.00
CA VAL A 226 -6.87 16.35 18.96
C VAL A 226 -6.20 16.34 17.58
N ALA A 227 -6.54 15.36 16.75
CA ALA A 227 -6.22 15.40 15.32
C ALA A 227 -7.24 16.26 14.57
N ASN A 228 -6.79 17.39 14.01
CA ASN A 228 -7.53 18.18 13.03
C ASN A 228 -6.58 19.17 12.33
N VAL A 229 -7.01 19.70 11.18
CA VAL A 229 -6.23 20.65 10.35
C VAL A 229 -5.70 21.85 11.15
N GLN A 230 -6.45 22.31 12.15
CA GLN A 230 -6.03 23.42 13.01
C GLN A 230 -4.89 23.02 13.97
N ASN A 231 -4.84 21.77 14.44
CA ASN A 231 -3.74 21.28 15.26
C ASN A 231 -2.49 20.96 14.42
N GLU A 232 -2.64 20.34 13.25
CA GLU A 232 -1.55 20.15 12.28
C GLU A 232 -0.85 21.49 11.96
N LYS A 233 -1.64 22.53 11.61
CA LYS A 233 -1.16 23.91 11.44
C LYS A 233 -0.46 24.45 12.69
N ASN A 234 -1.06 24.25 13.87
CA ASN A 234 -0.52 24.75 15.13
C ASN A 234 0.80 24.05 15.52
N TYR A 235 1.02 22.81 15.08
CA TYR A 235 2.27 22.10 15.35
C TYR A 235 3.44 22.75 14.62
N PHE A 236 3.31 22.98 13.31
CA PHE A 236 4.37 23.64 12.55
C PHE A 236 4.56 25.10 12.97
N ALA A 237 3.49 25.83 13.30
CA ALA A 237 3.59 27.17 13.89
C ALA A 237 4.28 27.17 15.26
N LEU A 238 4.11 26.11 16.07
CA LEU A 238 4.87 25.91 17.30
C LEU A 238 6.35 25.68 16.98
N LEU A 239 6.71 24.82 16.03
CA LEU A 239 8.11 24.59 15.63
C LEU A 239 8.78 25.88 15.11
N ASP A 240 8.09 26.67 14.29
CA ASP A 240 8.57 27.99 13.84
C ASP A 240 8.88 28.93 15.02
N SER A 241 8.01 28.96 16.04
CA SER A 241 8.24 29.75 17.27
C SER A 241 9.49 29.35 18.05
N LYS A 242 10.11 28.21 17.72
CA LYS A 242 11.33 27.67 18.35
C LYS A 242 12.55 27.75 17.44
N CYS A 243 12.50 28.44 16.30
CA CYS A 243 13.64 28.65 15.41
C CYS A 243 14.93 29.11 16.15
N SER A 244 14.82 30.05 17.10
CA SER A 244 15.96 30.49 17.93
C SER A 244 16.51 29.40 18.86
N TYR A 245 15.65 28.53 19.41
CA TYR A 245 16.07 27.36 20.18
C TYR A 245 16.77 26.34 19.27
N PHE A 246 16.15 25.98 18.14
CA PHE A 246 16.73 25.05 17.17
C PHE A 246 18.11 25.50 16.67
N LYS A 247 18.31 26.80 16.44
CA LYS A 247 19.63 27.36 16.09
C LYS A 247 20.68 27.24 17.21
N SER A 248 20.25 27.19 18.48
CA SER A 248 21.13 27.19 19.65
C SER A 248 21.58 25.79 20.11
N VAL A 249 20.97 24.73 19.59
CA VAL A 249 21.31 23.34 19.95
C VAL A 249 22.71 22.96 19.42
N ALA A 250 23.43 22.13 20.16
CA ALA A 250 24.74 21.60 19.76
C ALA A 250 24.66 20.74 18.46
N GLY A 251 25.81 20.46 17.85
CA GLY A 251 25.86 19.75 16.56
C GLY A 251 25.41 20.59 15.34
N GLY A 252 25.41 21.92 15.47
CA GLY A 252 25.00 22.82 14.39
C GLY A 252 23.49 23.10 14.32
N GLY A 253 22.80 22.98 15.44
CA GLY A 253 21.36 23.22 15.54
C GLY A 253 20.50 22.13 14.88
N ILE A 254 19.18 22.24 15.08
CA ILE A 254 18.20 21.26 14.59
C ILE A 254 17.53 21.77 13.31
N GLY A 255 17.59 20.95 12.25
CA GLY A 255 16.69 21.09 11.10
C GLY A 255 15.43 20.23 11.30
N TRP A 256 14.29 20.61 10.71
CA TRP A 256 13.08 19.80 10.76
C TRP A 256 12.38 19.71 9.40
N PHE A 257 11.83 18.53 9.12
CA PHE A 257 11.04 18.22 7.93
C PHE A 257 9.55 18.28 8.28
N ALA A 258 8.70 18.52 7.29
CA ALA A 258 7.28 18.19 7.40
C ALA A 258 7.06 16.70 7.07
N HIS A 259 6.25 16.02 7.88
CA HIS A 259 6.07 14.56 7.91
C HIS A 259 5.90 13.90 6.54
N ILE A 260 5.05 14.46 5.67
CA ILE A 260 4.88 14.05 4.27
C ILE A 260 4.40 15.24 3.42
N TYR A 261 4.46 15.11 2.10
CA TYR A 261 4.06 16.16 1.17
C TYR A 261 2.52 16.32 1.03
N SER A 262 1.80 15.20 0.76
CA SER A 262 0.34 15.21 0.55
C SER A 262 -0.34 14.08 1.33
N ASP A 263 -1.61 14.30 1.71
CA ASP A 263 -2.50 13.27 2.26
C ASP A 263 -2.74 12.11 1.27
N ASP A 264 -2.44 12.29 -0.03
CA ASP A 264 -2.40 11.22 -1.05
C ASP A 264 -1.26 10.21 -0.84
N GLN A 265 -0.31 10.51 0.05
CA GLN A 265 0.83 9.67 0.38
C GLN A 265 0.65 9.06 1.78
N GLU A 266 0.34 9.89 2.78
CA GLU A 266 -0.01 9.44 4.13
C GLU A 266 -1.16 10.28 4.68
N PRO A 267 -2.38 9.73 4.82
CA PRO A 267 -3.57 10.50 5.16
C PRO A 267 -3.45 11.29 6.47
N GLY A 268 -3.73 12.58 6.41
CA GLY A 268 -3.75 13.45 7.58
C GLY A 268 -2.41 14.06 7.97
N TYR A 269 -1.29 13.68 7.35
CA TYR A 269 0.03 14.26 7.65
C TYR A 269 0.58 15.18 6.55
N GLY A 270 -0.06 15.22 5.38
CA GLY A 270 0.43 16.00 4.25
C GLY A 270 0.18 17.49 4.42
N ILE A 271 1.04 18.36 3.91
CA ILE A 271 0.72 19.80 3.89
C ILE A 271 -0.34 20.12 2.82
N TYR A 272 -0.39 19.31 1.76
CA TYR A 272 -1.49 19.25 0.80
C TYR A 272 -2.52 18.20 1.21
N GLY A 273 -3.81 18.49 1.01
CA GLY A 273 -4.89 17.51 1.09
C GLY A 273 -5.07 16.76 -0.22
N THR A 274 -5.88 15.69 -0.21
CA THR A 274 -6.18 14.83 -1.39
C THR A 274 -6.93 15.51 -2.53
N ASN A 275 -7.26 16.80 -2.38
CA ASN A 275 -7.76 17.67 -3.44
C ASN A 275 -6.64 18.43 -4.18
N GLY A 276 -5.37 18.17 -3.85
CA GLY A 276 -4.20 18.85 -4.41
C GLY A 276 -4.02 20.31 -3.94
N ALA A 277 -4.70 20.72 -2.87
CA ALA A 277 -4.61 22.07 -2.30
C ALA A 277 -4.02 22.05 -0.89
N LEU A 278 -3.31 23.12 -0.50
CA LEU A 278 -2.78 23.30 0.85
C LEU A 278 -3.92 23.28 1.89
N LYS A 279 -3.80 22.45 2.94
CA LYS A 279 -4.76 22.41 4.05
C LYS A 279 -4.76 23.72 4.88
N PHE A 280 -3.64 24.44 4.87
CA PHE A 280 -3.49 25.77 5.48
C PHE A 280 -2.34 26.55 4.83
N PRO A 281 -2.28 27.89 4.97
CA PRO A 281 -1.11 28.66 4.57
C PRO A 281 0.14 28.18 5.33
N PHE A 282 1.11 27.62 4.61
CA PHE A 282 2.35 27.07 5.14
C PHE A 282 3.55 27.83 4.57
N ALA A 283 4.19 28.64 5.41
CA ALA A 283 5.33 29.48 5.03
C ALA A 283 6.36 29.55 6.19
N PRO A 284 6.95 28.41 6.57
CA PRO A 284 7.78 28.31 7.77
C PRO A 284 9.14 29.02 7.64
N ILE A 285 9.75 29.30 8.80
CA ILE A 285 11.04 29.98 8.90
C ILE A 285 12.14 29.04 8.40
N THR A 286 12.87 29.52 7.41
CA THR A 286 13.95 28.81 6.71
C THR A 286 15.23 29.62 6.83
N SER A 287 16.35 28.95 7.09
CA SER A 287 17.66 29.60 7.08
C SER A 287 18.06 29.94 5.63
N TYR A 288 18.36 31.22 5.37
CA TYR A 288 18.73 31.73 4.05
C TYR A 288 19.99 32.59 4.09
N LEU A 289 20.99 32.21 3.29
CA LEU A 289 22.00 33.10 2.71
C LEU A 289 22.42 32.53 1.34
N TYR A 290 22.03 33.24 0.27
CA TYR A 290 22.54 33.18 -1.12
C TYR A 290 22.66 31.82 -1.88
N GLU A 291 22.12 31.85 -3.11
CA GLU A 291 22.48 31.02 -4.29
C GLU A 291 22.49 29.47 -4.22
N ILE A 292 21.29 28.90 -4.42
CA ILE A 292 21.04 27.62 -5.15
C ILE A 292 21.74 26.37 -4.59
N LYS A 293 21.04 25.65 -3.67
CA LYS A 293 21.18 24.24 -3.20
C LYS A 293 21.11 24.21 -1.66
N THR A 294 20.30 23.42 -0.96
CA THR A 294 19.22 22.48 -1.32
C THR A 294 18.22 22.39 -0.14
N ARG A 295 16.91 22.22 -0.39
CA ARG A 295 16.01 21.66 0.65
C ARG A 295 16.01 20.13 0.58
N TRP A 296 15.63 19.48 1.68
CA TRP A 296 15.89 18.06 1.89
C TRP A 296 14.68 17.13 1.65
N TRP A 297 14.97 15.85 1.38
CA TRP A 297 13.99 14.79 1.08
C TRP A 297 14.10 13.57 2.01
N TRP A 298 13.06 12.73 1.98
CA TRP A 298 13.05 11.31 2.40
C TRP A 298 12.87 10.37 1.17
N PHE A 299 12.91 9.05 1.38
CA PHE A 299 12.74 8.02 0.34
C PHE A 299 12.14 6.73 0.94
N GLY A 300 10.83 6.51 0.82
CA GLY A 300 10.26 5.17 1.05
C GLY A 300 10.26 4.34 -0.24
N VAL A 301 10.71 3.08 -0.20
CA VAL A 301 10.38 2.06 -1.23
C VAL A 301 9.45 1.01 -0.63
N ARG A 302 8.26 1.44 -0.20
CA ARG A 302 7.10 0.53 -0.16
C ARG A 302 6.76 0.07 -1.59
N LYS A 303 6.10 -1.08 -1.68
CA LYS A 303 5.09 -1.37 -2.70
C LYS A 303 3.80 -1.38 -1.90
N VAL A 304 2.80 -0.56 -2.23
CA VAL A 304 1.53 -0.62 -1.51
C VAL A 304 0.73 -1.81 -2.03
N SER A 305 0.73 -2.87 -1.24
CA SER A 305 -0.30 -3.90 -1.23
C SER A 305 -0.70 -4.16 0.23
N ASP A 306 -1.65 -3.36 0.67
CA ASP A 306 -2.57 -3.55 1.79
C ASP A 306 -2.08 -3.27 3.24
N TYR A 307 -3.07 -3.11 4.12
CA TYR A 307 -3.00 -2.99 5.59
C TYR A 307 -2.48 -4.33 6.19
N ASP A 308 -2.01 -4.43 7.43
CA ASP A 308 -2.62 -3.93 8.67
C ASP A 308 -1.63 -4.00 9.86
N LEU A 309 -2.05 -3.56 11.05
CA LEU A 309 -1.23 -3.55 12.27
C LEU A 309 -1.32 -4.86 13.07
N ASP A 310 -0.22 -5.30 13.70
CA ASP A 310 -0.24 -5.78 15.10
C ASP A 310 1.19 -5.97 15.68
N SER A 311 1.49 -5.35 16.83
CA SER A 311 2.64 -5.73 17.68
C SER A 311 2.36 -5.58 19.19
N ALA A 312 1.08 -5.45 19.57
CA ALA A 312 0.68 -5.02 20.92
C ALA A 312 0.62 -6.16 21.96
N LYS A 313 1.78 -6.65 22.46
CA LYS A 313 1.84 -7.47 23.69
C LYS A 313 3.05 -7.19 24.58
N PHE A 314 2.84 -6.55 25.73
CA PHE A 314 2.84 -7.23 27.04
C PHE A 314 2.25 -6.33 28.17
N LYS A 315 1.97 -6.95 29.33
CA LYS A 315 1.48 -6.36 30.59
C LYS A 315 2.27 -7.02 31.75
N PRO A 316 2.29 -6.52 33.02
CA PRO A 316 1.27 -5.65 33.65
C PRO A 316 1.79 -4.48 34.52
N LEU A 317 0.86 -3.64 34.98
CA LEU A 317 1.01 -2.86 36.22
C LEU A 317 -0.38 -2.70 36.89
N SER A 318 -0.40 -2.26 38.16
CA SER A 318 -1.54 -2.44 39.08
C SER A 318 -1.95 -1.14 39.81
N SER A 319 -2.96 -1.25 40.69
CA SER A 319 -3.50 -0.24 41.62
C SER A 319 -4.45 0.85 41.07
N SER A 320 -5.76 0.57 41.24
CA SER A 320 -6.80 1.47 41.78
C SER A 320 -6.85 2.97 41.42
N THR A 321 -7.95 3.35 40.79
CA THR A 321 -8.96 4.21 41.47
C THR A 321 -10.37 3.93 40.93
N SER A 322 -11.42 4.33 41.66
CA SER A 322 -12.80 3.93 41.37
C SER A 322 -13.61 5.03 40.70
N THR A 323 -14.33 4.69 39.62
CA THR A 323 -15.60 5.31 39.23
C THR A 323 -16.38 4.28 38.41
N THR A 324 -17.66 4.07 38.74
CA THR A 324 -18.47 2.98 38.18
C THR A 324 -19.13 3.35 36.86
N MET A 325 -18.68 2.73 35.77
CA MET A 325 -19.51 2.41 34.60
C MET A 325 -19.60 0.89 34.46
N ALA A 326 -20.65 0.38 33.79
CA ALA A 326 -20.85 -1.05 33.62
C ALA A 326 -19.70 -1.67 32.81
N THR A 327 -18.92 -2.55 33.43
CA THR A 327 -17.70 -3.11 32.83
C THR A 327 -18.02 -4.07 31.68
N ALA A 328 -17.53 -3.78 30.48
CA ALA A 328 -17.44 -4.77 29.41
C ALA A 328 -16.67 -6.02 29.90
N ALA A 329 -17.14 -7.21 29.53
CA ALA A 329 -16.57 -8.45 30.04
C ALA A 329 -15.21 -8.73 29.39
N SER A 330 -14.13 -8.64 30.17
CA SER A 330 -12.78 -8.95 29.70
C SER A 330 -12.62 -10.44 29.36
N SER A 331 -12.19 -10.69 28.12
CA SER A 331 -11.82 -12.01 27.58
C SER A 331 -10.69 -12.69 28.35
N THR A 332 -9.84 -11.91 29.04
CA THR A 332 -8.65 -12.38 29.77
C THR A 332 -8.97 -13.53 30.74
N ARG A 333 -10.16 -13.56 31.36
CA ARG A 333 -10.55 -14.69 32.23
C ARG A 333 -10.70 -16.01 31.46
N ALA A 334 -11.28 -15.98 30.26
CA ALA A 334 -11.41 -17.15 29.41
C ALA A 334 -10.06 -17.54 28.81
N LEU A 335 -9.33 -16.57 28.26
CA LEU A 335 -8.02 -16.80 27.63
C LEU A 335 -7.00 -17.39 28.61
N ASN A 336 -6.90 -16.88 29.84
CA ASN A 336 -6.03 -17.45 30.87
C ASN A 336 -6.41 -18.88 31.27
N ALA A 337 -7.65 -19.31 31.02
CA ALA A 337 -8.12 -20.67 31.26
C ALA A 337 -7.96 -21.60 30.05
N ILE A 338 -7.73 -21.05 28.83
CA ILE A 338 -7.62 -21.78 27.55
C ILE A 338 -6.16 -21.88 27.12
N LEU A 339 -5.47 -20.75 26.93
CA LEU A 339 -4.18 -20.70 26.25
C LEU A 339 -3.09 -21.58 26.91
N PRO A 340 -2.95 -21.64 28.25
CA PRO A 340 -1.96 -22.51 28.89
C PRO A 340 -2.20 -24.02 28.69
N GLN A 341 -3.38 -24.43 28.22
CA GLN A 341 -3.69 -25.83 27.93
C GLN A 341 -3.39 -26.24 26.48
N ILE A 342 -3.20 -25.30 25.55
CA ILE A 342 -3.04 -25.62 24.13
C ILE A 342 -1.83 -26.52 23.87
N SER A 343 -0.74 -26.36 24.63
CA SER A 343 0.49 -27.17 24.52
C SER A 343 0.44 -28.55 25.19
N THR A 344 -0.62 -28.86 25.94
CA THR A 344 -0.69 -30.08 26.79
C THR A 344 -1.99 -30.87 26.63
N ALA A 345 -3.09 -30.19 26.31
CA ALA A 345 -4.45 -30.71 26.16
C ALA A 345 -5.21 -29.87 25.10
N PRO A 346 -4.79 -29.92 23.82
CA PRO A 346 -5.31 -29.03 22.77
C PRO A 346 -6.80 -29.24 22.47
N TYR A 347 -7.31 -30.48 22.57
CA TYR A 347 -8.72 -30.78 22.37
C TYR A 347 -9.58 -30.19 23.50
N GLU A 348 -9.12 -30.30 24.73
CA GLU A 348 -9.76 -29.72 25.92
C GLU A 348 -9.75 -28.19 25.87
N ALA A 349 -8.65 -27.59 25.41
CA ALA A 349 -8.54 -26.15 25.15
C ALA A 349 -9.54 -25.69 24.07
N HIS A 350 -9.66 -26.45 22.97
CA HIS A 350 -10.62 -26.21 21.89
C HIS A 350 -12.08 -26.28 22.37
N GLN A 351 -12.48 -27.34 23.09
CA GLN A 351 -13.83 -27.47 23.63
C GLN A 351 -14.14 -26.40 24.69
N LYS A 352 -13.13 -26.01 25.49
CA LYS A 352 -13.24 -24.90 26.44
C LYS A 352 -13.44 -23.55 25.74
N ALA A 353 -12.72 -23.28 24.65
CA ALA A 353 -12.90 -22.06 23.85
C ALA A 353 -14.33 -21.97 23.29
N ARG A 354 -14.83 -23.04 22.65
CA ARG A 354 -16.23 -23.14 22.19
C ARG A 354 -17.23 -22.88 23.33
N THR A 355 -16.96 -23.44 24.51
CA THR A 355 -17.83 -23.30 25.69
C THR A 355 -17.86 -21.86 26.23
N PHE A 356 -16.72 -21.17 26.30
CA PHE A 356 -16.69 -19.76 26.70
C PHE A 356 -17.37 -18.86 25.67
N ALA A 357 -17.03 -18.98 24.39
CA ALA A 357 -17.65 -18.21 23.32
C ALA A 357 -19.17 -18.38 23.31
N SER A 358 -19.67 -19.62 23.41
CA SER A 358 -21.12 -19.91 23.50
C SER A 358 -21.82 -19.22 24.68
N ARG A 359 -21.13 -18.99 25.80
CA ARG A 359 -21.68 -18.28 26.97
C ARG A 359 -21.68 -16.76 26.75
N TYR A 360 -20.62 -16.23 26.13
CA TYR A 360 -20.53 -14.81 25.77
C TYR A 360 -21.58 -14.43 24.71
N VAL A 361 -21.77 -15.23 23.66
CA VAL A 361 -22.82 -15.06 22.64
C VAL A 361 -24.21 -15.08 23.27
N LYS A 362 -24.51 -16.04 24.17
CA LYS A 362 -25.77 -16.08 24.93
C LYS A 362 -25.98 -14.91 25.91
N SER A 363 -24.93 -14.14 26.17
CA SER A 363 -24.95 -12.94 27.02
C SER A 363 -24.86 -11.65 26.18
N ASN A 364 -24.99 -11.75 24.86
CA ASN A 364 -24.81 -10.68 23.86
C ASN A 364 -23.44 -9.97 23.93
N GLN A 365 -22.42 -10.64 24.47
CA GLN A 365 -21.04 -10.15 24.59
C GLN A 365 -20.24 -10.60 23.37
N TYR A 366 -20.65 -10.15 22.19
CA TYR A 366 -20.12 -10.65 20.91
C TYR A 366 -18.64 -10.35 20.72
N ASP A 367 -18.16 -9.16 21.10
CA ASP A 367 -16.73 -8.79 21.01
C ASP A 367 -15.85 -9.68 21.90
N THR A 368 -16.32 -9.96 23.13
CA THR A 368 -15.66 -10.91 24.04
C THR A 368 -15.65 -12.33 23.47
N ALA A 369 -16.68 -12.73 22.73
CA ALA A 369 -16.71 -14.02 22.04
C ALA A 369 -15.73 -14.04 20.84
N ILE A 370 -15.70 -12.98 20.03
CA ILE A 370 -14.79 -12.82 18.88
C ILE A 370 -13.33 -12.91 19.32
N ASP A 371 -12.91 -12.14 20.33
CA ASP A 371 -11.52 -12.18 20.82
C ASP A 371 -11.13 -13.55 21.40
N VAL A 372 -12.05 -14.18 22.15
CA VAL A 372 -11.82 -15.54 22.68
C VAL A 372 -11.69 -16.57 21.56
N LEU A 373 -12.51 -16.49 20.51
CA LEU A 373 -12.43 -17.39 19.36
C LEU A 373 -11.16 -17.13 18.54
N PHE A 374 -10.89 -15.87 18.18
CA PHE A 374 -9.71 -15.44 17.41
C PHE A 374 -8.40 -15.89 18.07
N GLN A 375 -8.15 -15.49 19.33
CA GLN A 375 -6.88 -15.84 19.99
C GLN A 375 -6.77 -17.35 20.26
N SER A 376 -7.86 -18.03 20.57
CA SER A 376 -7.82 -19.50 20.76
C SER A 376 -7.55 -20.23 19.44
N ALA A 377 -8.17 -19.81 18.33
CA ALA A 377 -7.93 -20.36 17.01
C ALA A 377 -6.47 -20.15 16.59
N ARG A 378 -5.96 -18.93 16.74
CA ARG A 378 -4.59 -18.54 16.39
C ARG A 378 -3.54 -19.41 17.08
N GLU A 379 -3.64 -19.56 18.40
CA GLU A 379 -2.64 -20.34 19.14
C GLU A 379 -2.81 -21.86 18.95
N LEU A 380 -4.03 -22.36 18.67
CA LEU A 380 -4.26 -23.77 18.26
C LEU A 380 -3.63 -24.08 16.90
N ILE A 381 -3.74 -23.18 15.92
CA ILE A 381 -3.11 -23.35 14.60
C ILE A 381 -1.58 -23.43 14.74
N LYS A 382 -0.97 -22.50 15.51
CA LYS A 382 0.47 -22.53 15.83
C LYS A 382 0.92 -23.82 16.54
N ALA A 383 0.03 -24.45 17.31
CA ALA A 383 0.26 -25.74 17.96
C ALA A 383 -0.03 -26.96 17.05
N GLY A 384 -0.10 -26.76 15.74
CA GLY A 384 -0.31 -27.83 14.76
C GLY A 384 -1.74 -28.39 14.74
N GLN A 385 -2.74 -27.62 15.18
CA GLN A 385 -4.16 -28.03 15.23
C GLN A 385 -5.05 -27.24 14.23
N PRO A 386 -4.76 -27.25 12.92
CA PRO A 386 -5.47 -26.42 11.93
C PRO A 386 -6.96 -26.76 11.81
N GLY A 387 -7.37 -28.01 12.07
CA GLY A 387 -8.79 -28.40 12.13
C GLY A 387 -9.56 -27.69 13.25
N SER A 388 -9.02 -27.71 14.48
CA SER A 388 -9.60 -27.01 15.63
C SER A 388 -9.57 -25.49 15.43
N GLY A 389 -8.51 -24.95 14.83
CA GLY A 389 -8.44 -23.55 14.41
C GLY A 389 -9.53 -23.17 13.41
N THR A 390 -9.75 -23.99 12.39
CA THR A 390 -10.76 -23.76 11.33
C THR A 390 -12.19 -23.87 11.87
N ASP A 391 -12.45 -24.75 12.83
CA ASP A 391 -13.73 -24.81 13.56
C ASP A 391 -13.97 -23.54 14.40
N LEU A 392 -12.99 -23.08 15.18
CA LEU A 392 -13.14 -21.84 15.95
C LEU A 392 -13.25 -20.60 15.05
N THR A 393 -12.58 -20.59 13.90
CA THR A 393 -12.70 -19.52 12.88
C THR A 393 -14.08 -19.55 12.22
N THR A 394 -14.64 -20.74 11.96
CA THR A 394 -16.04 -20.88 11.52
C THR A 394 -16.98 -20.28 12.54
N PHE A 395 -16.83 -20.64 13.82
CA PHE A 395 -17.67 -20.11 14.89
C PHE A 395 -17.49 -18.60 15.06
N MET A 396 -16.30 -18.04 14.78
CA MET A 396 -16.08 -16.59 14.77
C MET A 396 -16.90 -15.90 13.67
N LEU A 397 -16.98 -16.49 12.47
CA LEU A 397 -17.82 -16.01 11.38
C LEU A 397 -19.33 -16.16 11.69
N ASP A 398 -19.74 -17.21 12.40
CA ASP A 398 -21.12 -17.35 12.90
C ASP A 398 -21.46 -16.24 13.93
N VAL A 399 -20.47 -15.79 14.72
CA VAL A 399 -20.63 -14.64 15.64
C VAL A 399 -20.62 -13.31 14.89
N TYR A 400 -19.80 -13.15 13.84
CA TYR A 400 -19.87 -11.98 12.94
C TYR A 400 -21.26 -11.83 12.32
N GLU A 401 -21.83 -12.93 11.78
CA GLU A 401 -23.20 -12.98 11.27
C GLU A 401 -24.22 -12.58 12.36
N THR A 402 -24.07 -13.11 13.58
CA THR A 402 -24.98 -12.84 14.70
C THR A 402 -24.90 -11.39 15.20
N LYS A 403 -23.71 -10.77 15.16
CA LYS A 403 -23.46 -9.37 15.54
C LYS A 403 -23.87 -8.37 14.44
N ALA A 404 -23.98 -8.84 13.19
CA ALA A 404 -23.90 -8.02 11.98
C ALA A 404 -22.58 -7.21 11.92
N GLU A 405 -21.45 -7.92 12.09
CA GLU A 405 -20.11 -7.32 12.00
C GLU A 405 -19.85 -6.79 10.58
N PRO A 406 -19.47 -5.50 10.43
CA PRO A 406 -19.17 -4.93 9.12
C PRO A 406 -17.85 -5.47 8.57
N VAL A 407 -17.76 -5.59 7.25
CA VAL A 407 -16.46 -5.78 6.58
C VAL A 407 -15.64 -4.50 6.74
N ASN A 408 -14.55 -4.60 7.48
CA ASN A 408 -13.60 -3.52 7.77
C ASN A 408 -12.18 -4.10 7.97
N ASP A 409 -11.20 -3.24 8.20
CA ASP A 409 -9.79 -3.66 8.32
C ASP A 409 -9.59 -4.63 9.49
N GLU A 410 -10.09 -4.31 10.69
CA GLU A 410 -9.98 -5.15 11.90
C GLU A 410 -10.60 -6.55 11.72
N SER A 411 -11.81 -6.64 11.14
CA SER A 411 -12.50 -7.92 10.93
C SER A 411 -11.83 -8.76 9.84
N ARG A 412 -11.25 -8.11 8.82
CA ARG A 412 -10.45 -8.70 7.75
C ARG A 412 -9.09 -9.19 8.25
N GLY A 413 -8.37 -8.38 9.02
CA GLY A 413 -7.05 -8.68 9.59
C GLY A 413 -7.06 -9.94 10.46
N ARG A 414 -8.13 -10.16 11.22
CA ARG A 414 -8.36 -11.43 11.93
C ARG A 414 -8.42 -12.63 10.97
N LEU A 415 -9.09 -12.50 9.83
CA LEU A 415 -9.27 -13.57 8.86
C LEU A 415 -7.99 -13.82 8.04
N THR A 416 -7.30 -12.78 7.58
CA THR A 416 -6.02 -12.92 6.86
C THR A 416 -4.96 -13.55 7.75
N GLN A 417 -4.85 -13.15 9.02
CA GLN A 417 -3.90 -13.72 9.98
C GLN A 417 -4.17 -15.21 10.25
N LEU A 418 -5.44 -15.63 10.36
CA LEU A 418 -5.79 -17.04 10.54
C LEU A 418 -5.55 -17.85 9.25
N ILE A 419 -5.85 -17.28 8.08
CA ILE A 419 -5.58 -17.90 6.76
C ILE A 419 -4.07 -18.11 6.58
N ALA A 420 -3.24 -17.11 6.91
CA ALA A 420 -1.78 -17.18 6.85
C ALA A 420 -1.24 -18.35 7.68
N LEU A 421 -1.61 -18.39 8.96
CA LEU A 421 -1.09 -19.36 9.92
C LEU A 421 -1.52 -20.79 9.63
N THR A 422 -2.66 -21.00 8.95
CA THR A 422 -3.16 -22.34 8.62
C THR A 422 -2.28 -23.08 7.61
N GLY A 423 -1.48 -22.36 6.81
CA GLY A 423 -0.56 -22.93 5.84
C GLY A 423 -1.22 -23.63 4.63
N PRO A 424 -0.43 -24.16 3.69
CA PRO A 424 -0.94 -24.83 2.49
C PRO A 424 -1.42 -26.28 2.73
N ASP A 425 -1.12 -26.87 3.88
CA ASP A 425 -1.33 -28.30 4.11
C ASP A 425 -2.80 -28.69 4.35
N GLY A 426 -3.37 -29.38 3.36
CA GLY A 426 -4.70 -29.97 3.42
C GLY A 426 -5.86 -28.99 3.17
N GLY A 427 -7.09 -29.44 3.44
CA GLY A 427 -8.30 -28.70 3.09
C GLY A 427 -8.66 -27.52 4.00
N TRP A 428 -7.92 -27.32 5.10
CA TRP A 428 -8.30 -26.39 6.17
C TRP A 428 -8.26 -24.92 5.74
N ARG A 429 -7.15 -24.48 5.15
CA ARG A 429 -7.03 -23.09 4.69
C ARG A 429 -8.02 -22.76 3.57
N LYS A 430 -8.27 -23.69 2.63
CA LYS A 430 -9.33 -23.50 1.62
C LYS A 430 -10.70 -23.33 2.27
N THR A 431 -11.05 -24.17 3.24
CA THR A 431 -12.31 -24.06 3.99
C THR A 431 -12.45 -22.69 4.69
N MET A 432 -11.35 -22.16 5.20
CA MET A 432 -11.30 -20.84 5.84
C MET A 432 -11.45 -19.69 4.82
N ILE A 433 -10.75 -19.78 3.69
CA ILE A 433 -10.87 -18.85 2.55
C ILE A 433 -12.32 -18.82 2.04
N ASP A 434 -12.89 -19.98 1.70
CA ASP A 434 -14.24 -20.11 1.13
C ASP A 434 -15.28 -19.41 2.02
N LYS A 435 -15.21 -19.63 3.34
CA LYS A 435 -16.13 -19.01 4.32
C LYS A 435 -15.88 -17.51 4.51
N SER A 436 -14.62 -17.07 4.52
CA SER A 436 -14.26 -15.65 4.69
C SER A 436 -14.69 -14.82 3.47
N ILE A 437 -14.52 -15.37 2.25
CA ILE A 437 -15.04 -14.77 1.02
C ILE A 437 -16.57 -14.78 1.02
N ALA A 438 -17.23 -15.89 1.39
CA ALA A 438 -18.70 -15.96 1.43
C ALA A 438 -19.32 -14.99 2.45
N TRP A 439 -18.73 -14.82 3.63
CA TRP A 439 -19.14 -13.82 4.62
C TRP A 439 -18.97 -12.39 4.07
N SER A 440 -17.77 -12.07 3.55
CA SER A 440 -17.51 -10.71 3.04
C SER A 440 -18.31 -10.35 1.80
N ALA A 441 -18.68 -11.32 0.96
CA ALA A 441 -19.58 -11.14 -0.18
C ALA A 441 -21.04 -10.83 0.23
N LYS A 442 -21.42 -11.19 1.46
CA LYS A 442 -22.77 -10.99 2.02
C LYS A 442 -22.88 -9.68 2.82
N HIS A 443 -21.84 -9.33 3.56
CA HIS A 443 -21.84 -8.17 4.48
C HIS A 443 -21.02 -6.96 3.98
N GLY A 444 -20.24 -7.12 2.92
CA GLY A 444 -19.49 -6.05 2.27
C GLY A 444 -20.21 -5.45 1.05
N THR A 445 -19.60 -4.43 0.44
CA THR A 445 -20.16 -3.71 -0.73
C THR A 445 -20.02 -4.47 -2.05
N CYS A 446 -19.25 -5.56 -2.08
CA CYS A 446 -18.83 -6.24 -3.30
C CYS A 446 -19.36 -7.68 -3.35
N PRO A 447 -20.26 -8.03 -4.30
CA PRO A 447 -20.91 -9.35 -4.35
C PRO A 447 -19.97 -10.50 -4.75
N ALA A 448 -18.71 -10.20 -5.04
CA ALA A 448 -17.65 -11.18 -5.27
C ALA A 448 -16.80 -11.45 -4.01
N GLY A 449 -17.10 -10.81 -2.88
CA GLY A 449 -16.23 -10.77 -1.70
C GLY A 449 -15.48 -9.45 -1.58
N ASP A 450 -14.87 -9.23 -0.42
CA ASP A 450 -14.06 -8.04 -0.13
C ASP A 450 -12.83 -7.93 -1.07
N PRO A 451 -12.61 -6.79 -1.76
CA PRO A 451 -11.52 -6.62 -2.73
C PRO A 451 -10.11 -6.81 -2.18
N ASP A 452 -9.91 -6.52 -0.89
CA ASP A 452 -8.61 -6.59 -0.22
C ASP A 452 -8.31 -8.03 0.22
N LEU A 453 -9.28 -8.70 0.85
CA LEU A 453 -9.21 -10.13 1.16
C LEU A 453 -9.04 -10.98 -0.11
N GLN A 454 -9.71 -10.62 -1.21
CA GLN A 454 -9.51 -11.24 -2.51
C GLN A 454 -8.09 -10.99 -3.07
N HIS A 455 -7.51 -9.80 -2.87
CA HIS A 455 -6.12 -9.52 -3.27
C HIS A 455 -5.12 -10.36 -2.48
N TYR A 456 -5.26 -10.35 -1.15
CA TYR A 456 -4.42 -11.10 -0.22
C TYR A 456 -4.41 -12.61 -0.53
N VAL A 457 -5.58 -13.22 -0.71
CA VAL A 457 -5.67 -14.65 -1.02
C VAL A 457 -5.10 -14.97 -2.40
N GLY A 458 -5.29 -14.08 -3.39
CA GLY A 458 -4.67 -14.21 -4.70
C GLY A 458 -3.14 -14.18 -4.64
N GLU A 459 -2.54 -13.24 -3.90
CA GLU A 459 -1.09 -13.15 -3.77
C GLU A 459 -0.51 -14.34 -2.98
N LEU A 460 -1.17 -14.78 -1.91
CA LEU A 460 -0.77 -15.96 -1.13
C LEU A 460 -0.69 -17.22 -2.03
N LEU A 461 -1.74 -17.48 -2.81
CA LEU A 461 -1.79 -18.63 -3.72
C LEU A 461 -0.81 -18.47 -4.90
N TYR A 462 -0.57 -17.25 -5.38
CA TYR A 462 0.43 -16.99 -6.42
C TYR A 462 1.86 -17.29 -5.93
N LYS A 463 2.22 -16.81 -4.73
CA LYS A 463 3.52 -17.07 -4.09
C LYS A 463 3.82 -18.57 -3.90
N GLU A 464 2.77 -19.40 -3.84
CA GLU A 464 2.85 -20.86 -3.71
C GLU A 464 2.73 -21.62 -5.05
N GLY A 465 2.68 -20.93 -6.20
CA GLY A 465 2.54 -21.56 -7.51
C GLY A 465 1.13 -22.06 -7.86
N SER A 466 0.12 -21.80 -7.04
CA SER A 466 -1.27 -22.26 -7.22
C SER A 466 -2.07 -21.36 -8.18
N PHE A 467 -1.57 -21.21 -9.41
CA PHE A 467 -2.01 -20.19 -10.36
C PHE A 467 -3.51 -20.28 -10.75
N GLU A 468 -4.06 -21.49 -10.90
CA GLU A 468 -5.50 -21.69 -11.19
C GLU A 468 -6.41 -21.13 -10.09
N ALA A 469 -6.00 -21.28 -8.83
CA ALA A 469 -6.75 -20.73 -7.70
C ALA A 469 -6.53 -19.21 -7.60
N ALA A 470 -5.29 -18.75 -7.68
CA ALA A 470 -4.91 -17.33 -7.59
C ALA A 470 -5.60 -16.45 -8.65
N GLU A 471 -5.76 -16.95 -9.88
CA GLU A 471 -6.50 -16.26 -10.97
C GLU A 471 -7.89 -15.82 -10.52
N THR A 472 -8.65 -16.74 -9.91
CA THR A 472 -10.04 -16.50 -9.51
C THR A 472 -10.11 -15.35 -8.50
N HIS A 473 -9.17 -15.32 -7.56
CA HIS A 473 -9.09 -14.29 -6.52
C HIS A 473 -8.63 -12.92 -7.08
N PHE A 474 -7.62 -12.87 -7.95
CA PHE A 474 -7.20 -11.62 -8.60
C PHE A 474 -8.27 -11.03 -9.54
N LEU A 475 -9.01 -11.87 -10.27
CA LEU A 475 -10.12 -11.43 -11.12
C LEU A 475 -11.31 -10.93 -10.30
N ALA A 476 -11.63 -11.58 -9.17
CA ALA A 476 -12.69 -11.16 -8.25
C ALA A 476 -12.35 -9.87 -7.49
N SER A 477 -11.10 -9.68 -7.10
CA SER A 477 -10.60 -8.49 -6.39
C SER A 477 -10.81 -7.19 -7.19
N GLY A 478 -10.57 -7.21 -8.51
CA GLY A 478 -10.72 -6.03 -9.36
C GLY A 478 -9.76 -4.86 -9.11
N LYS A 479 -8.86 -4.95 -8.11
CA LYS A 479 -7.82 -3.94 -7.85
C LYS A 479 -6.87 -3.76 -9.05
N ARG A 480 -6.30 -2.56 -9.13
CA ARG A 480 -5.15 -2.24 -10.01
C ARG A 480 -3.97 -3.20 -9.78
N ASP A 481 -3.67 -3.51 -8.53
CA ASP A 481 -2.50 -4.32 -8.17
C ASP A 481 -2.75 -5.83 -8.29
N SER A 482 -4.00 -6.29 -8.09
CA SER A 482 -4.43 -7.63 -8.54
C SER A 482 -4.24 -7.80 -10.05
N ALA A 483 -4.56 -6.78 -10.85
CA ALA A 483 -4.35 -6.83 -12.30
C ALA A 483 -2.86 -6.82 -12.71
N ARG A 484 -1.95 -6.26 -11.89
CA ARG A 484 -0.49 -6.36 -12.08
C ARG A 484 0.01 -7.77 -11.76
N LEU A 485 -0.31 -8.29 -10.57
CA LEU A 485 0.10 -9.63 -10.14
C LEU A 485 -0.47 -10.73 -11.05
N LEU A 486 -1.71 -10.58 -11.53
CA LEU A 486 -2.29 -11.47 -12.54
C LEU A 486 -1.48 -11.47 -13.83
N ALA A 487 -0.96 -10.31 -14.27
CA ALA A 487 -0.11 -10.21 -15.44
C ALA A 487 1.27 -10.84 -15.22
N ASP A 488 1.91 -10.64 -14.07
CA ASP A 488 3.18 -11.30 -13.71
C ASP A 488 3.02 -12.83 -13.65
N MET A 489 1.98 -13.32 -12.96
CA MET A 489 1.63 -14.74 -12.89
C MET A 489 1.33 -15.34 -14.26
N PHE A 490 0.58 -14.64 -15.11
CA PHE A 490 0.27 -15.11 -16.45
C PHE A 490 1.45 -15.04 -17.42
N LEU A 491 2.44 -14.16 -17.21
CA LEU A 491 3.69 -14.18 -17.96
C LEU A 491 4.53 -15.42 -17.58
N GLN A 492 4.61 -15.72 -16.28
CA GLN A 492 5.30 -16.90 -15.76
C GLN A 492 4.66 -18.20 -16.27
N TRP A 493 3.33 -18.32 -16.17
CA TRP A 493 2.59 -19.51 -16.61
C TRP A 493 2.56 -19.68 -18.14
N ALA A 494 2.50 -18.56 -18.89
CA ALA A 494 2.61 -18.61 -20.35
C ALA A 494 4.00 -19.07 -20.83
N ALA A 495 5.06 -18.86 -20.04
CA ALA A 495 6.42 -19.20 -20.45
C ALA A 495 6.65 -20.71 -20.66
N GLU A 496 6.01 -21.55 -19.84
CA GLU A 496 6.09 -23.02 -19.94
C GLU A 496 5.56 -23.57 -21.27
N THR A 497 4.60 -22.88 -21.87
CA THR A 497 3.86 -23.32 -23.07
C THR A 497 3.99 -22.37 -24.26
N SER A 498 4.70 -21.25 -24.10
CA SER A 498 4.76 -20.11 -25.01
C SER A 498 3.39 -19.55 -25.44
N SER A 499 2.33 -19.76 -24.64
CA SER A 499 0.93 -19.49 -25.00
C SER A 499 0.47 -18.04 -24.73
N TYR A 500 1.39 -17.08 -24.83
CA TYR A 500 1.22 -15.69 -24.38
C TYR A 500 -0.06 -14.99 -24.88
N GLY A 501 -0.45 -15.21 -26.14
CA GLY A 501 -1.69 -14.68 -26.69
C GLY A 501 -2.95 -15.11 -25.92
N VAL A 502 -3.04 -16.39 -25.55
CA VAL A 502 -4.19 -16.94 -24.81
C VAL A 502 -4.31 -16.27 -23.45
N PHE A 503 -3.20 -16.18 -22.72
CA PHE A 503 -3.14 -15.53 -21.41
C PHE A 503 -3.44 -14.03 -21.46
N SER A 504 -3.05 -13.32 -22.53
CA SER A 504 -3.41 -11.91 -22.73
C SER A 504 -4.94 -11.69 -22.81
N VAL A 505 -5.67 -12.63 -23.42
CA VAL A 505 -7.14 -12.58 -23.52
C VAL A 505 -7.79 -13.09 -22.24
N ARG A 506 -7.23 -14.13 -21.60
CA ARG A 506 -7.65 -14.67 -20.30
C ARG A 506 -7.70 -13.61 -19.20
N GLY A 507 -6.71 -12.72 -19.12
CA GLY A 507 -6.69 -11.63 -18.13
C GLY A 507 -7.48 -10.38 -18.56
N THR A 508 -7.63 -10.14 -19.86
CA THR A 508 -8.30 -8.92 -20.37
C THR A 508 -9.83 -9.05 -20.38
N ILE A 509 -10.36 -10.15 -20.92
CA ILE A 509 -11.80 -10.29 -21.19
C ILE A 509 -12.66 -10.29 -19.92
N PRO A 510 -12.32 -11.00 -18.81
CA PRO A 510 -13.12 -10.97 -17.60
C PRO A 510 -13.17 -9.60 -16.92
N TYR A 511 -12.07 -8.84 -16.91
CA TYR A 511 -12.08 -7.46 -16.41
C TYR A 511 -12.97 -6.55 -17.30
N LEU A 512 -12.98 -6.74 -18.62
CA LEU A 512 -13.91 -6.04 -19.50
C LEU A 512 -15.38 -6.42 -19.22
N GLN A 513 -15.72 -7.70 -19.08
CA GLN A 513 -17.08 -8.17 -18.73
C GLN A 513 -17.54 -7.62 -17.36
N ASN A 514 -16.62 -7.43 -16.41
CA ASN A 514 -16.89 -6.79 -15.12
C ASN A 514 -16.97 -5.25 -15.17
N GLY A 515 -16.90 -4.62 -16.35
CA GLY A 515 -16.94 -3.15 -16.48
C GLY A 515 -15.64 -2.44 -16.11
N ASN A 516 -14.59 -3.18 -15.73
CA ASN A 516 -13.40 -2.65 -15.07
C ASN A 516 -12.28 -2.33 -16.07
N ILE A 517 -12.46 -1.22 -16.79
CA ILE A 517 -11.45 -0.66 -17.72
C ILE A 517 -10.10 -0.43 -17.03
N MET A 518 -10.08 0.00 -15.76
CA MET A 518 -8.82 0.26 -15.03
C MET A 518 -7.99 -1.02 -14.84
N ALA A 519 -8.61 -2.10 -14.37
CA ALA A 519 -7.95 -3.39 -14.22
C ALA A 519 -7.53 -3.96 -15.59
N ALA A 520 -8.44 -3.96 -16.58
CA ALA A 520 -8.13 -4.46 -17.93
C ALA A 520 -6.94 -3.72 -18.58
N LYS A 521 -6.89 -2.38 -18.46
CA LYS A 521 -5.80 -1.54 -18.97
C LYS A 521 -4.49 -1.74 -18.21
N THR A 522 -4.57 -1.91 -16.89
CA THR A 522 -3.38 -2.17 -16.06
C THR A 522 -2.79 -3.54 -16.39
N PHE A 523 -3.63 -4.58 -16.44
CA PHE A 523 -3.24 -5.93 -16.84
C PHE A 523 -2.55 -5.90 -18.21
N ILE A 524 -3.21 -5.42 -19.27
CA ILE A 524 -2.66 -5.57 -20.62
C ILE A 524 -1.41 -4.72 -20.85
N LYS A 525 -1.29 -3.53 -20.22
CA LYS A 525 -0.07 -2.72 -20.31
C LYS A 525 1.11 -3.38 -19.57
N HIS A 526 0.88 -3.90 -18.37
CA HIS A 526 1.91 -4.61 -17.60
C HIS A 526 2.33 -5.90 -18.30
N TYR A 527 1.36 -6.72 -18.71
CA TYR A 527 1.55 -7.96 -19.47
C TYR A 527 2.39 -7.73 -20.72
N THR A 528 1.99 -6.78 -21.59
CA THR A 528 2.71 -6.46 -22.83
C THR A 528 4.14 -5.96 -22.56
N SER A 529 4.34 -5.23 -21.46
CA SER A 529 5.66 -4.72 -21.04
C SER A 529 6.61 -5.85 -20.59
N GLY A 530 6.09 -6.95 -20.06
CA GLY A 530 6.86 -8.12 -19.60
C GLY A 530 7.09 -9.22 -20.64
N LEU A 531 6.47 -9.16 -21.83
CA LEU A 531 6.60 -10.20 -22.86
C LEU A 531 8.05 -10.43 -23.32
N PRO A 532 8.50 -11.67 -23.59
CA PRO A 532 9.86 -11.94 -24.01
C PRO A 532 10.17 -11.33 -25.38
N ALA A 533 11.44 -10.97 -25.61
CA ALA A 533 11.89 -10.32 -26.85
C ALA A 533 11.59 -11.17 -28.11
N SER A 534 11.57 -12.50 -28.00
CA SER A 534 11.26 -13.44 -29.09
C SER A 534 9.93 -13.14 -29.80
N ILE A 535 8.90 -12.72 -29.06
CA ILE A 535 7.56 -12.40 -29.62
C ILE A 535 7.35 -10.91 -29.92
N ARG A 536 8.30 -10.02 -29.58
CA ARG A 536 8.25 -8.59 -29.94
C ARG A 536 8.64 -8.39 -31.42
N ILE A 537 8.25 -7.24 -31.98
CA ILE A 537 8.68 -6.79 -33.32
C ILE A 537 9.85 -5.81 -33.15
N GLU A 538 10.86 -5.90 -34.02
CA GLU A 538 12.17 -5.25 -33.83
C GLU A 538 12.26 -3.80 -34.35
N SER A 539 11.27 -3.32 -35.08
CA SER A 539 11.18 -1.94 -35.59
C SER A 539 9.73 -1.48 -35.73
N ASP A 540 9.50 -0.16 -35.62
CA ASP A 540 8.23 0.57 -35.81
C ASP A 540 6.97 -0.06 -35.20
N ALA A 541 7.13 -0.72 -34.04
CA ALA A 541 6.07 -1.47 -33.39
C ALA A 541 5.01 -0.60 -32.67
N VAL A 542 5.24 0.69 -32.44
CA VAL A 542 4.38 1.52 -31.57
C VAL A 542 3.39 2.37 -32.39
N ILE A 543 2.10 2.11 -32.19
CA ILE A 543 1.00 2.87 -32.79
C ILE A 543 0.39 3.79 -31.74
N ASN A 544 0.49 5.11 -31.95
CA ASN A 544 -0.13 6.11 -31.07
C ASN A 544 -1.64 6.19 -31.30
N VAL A 545 -2.44 6.23 -30.23
CA VAL A 545 -3.92 6.20 -30.25
C VAL A 545 -4.49 7.46 -29.58
N GLY A 546 -4.16 8.62 -30.15
CA GLY A 546 -4.38 9.93 -29.55
C GLY A 546 -3.17 10.40 -28.73
N GLU A 547 -3.38 11.29 -27.77
CA GLU A 547 -2.30 11.98 -27.04
C GLU A 547 -1.71 11.19 -25.86
N LYS A 548 -2.46 10.25 -25.27
CA LYS A 548 -2.13 9.60 -23.98
C LYS A 548 -2.00 8.06 -24.05
N ASP A 549 -2.37 7.42 -25.16
CA ASP A 549 -2.45 5.95 -25.29
C ASP A 549 -1.65 5.44 -26.49
N GLU A 550 -1.09 4.24 -26.37
CA GLU A 550 -0.25 3.56 -27.35
C GLU A 550 -0.66 2.08 -27.48
N VAL A 551 -0.40 1.46 -28.63
CA VAL A 551 -0.44 0.00 -28.84
C VAL A 551 0.94 -0.45 -29.30
N ILE A 552 1.51 -1.45 -28.63
CA ILE A 552 2.76 -2.07 -29.03
C ILE A 552 2.42 -3.34 -29.83
N MET A 553 2.77 -3.34 -31.11
CA MET A 553 2.54 -4.46 -32.02
C MET A 553 3.47 -5.63 -31.69
N ILE A 554 2.86 -6.75 -31.30
CA ILE A 554 3.51 -8.02 -30.96
C ILE A 554 3.31 -9.00 -32.13
N LYS A 555 4.21 -9.97 -32.31
CA LYS A 555 4.07 -11.04 -33.32
C LYS A 555 2.80 -11.88 -33.08
N ASP A 556 2.43 -12.07 -31.80
CA ASP A 556 1.18 -12.70 -31.39
C ASP A 556 -0.01 -11.75 -31.58
N SER A 557 -0.95 -12.18 -32.43
CA SER A 557 -2.13 -11.39 -32.80
C SER A 557 -3.21 -11.32 -31.71
N LEU A 558 -3.26 -12.25 -30.75
CA LEU A 558 -4.19 -12.17 -29.62
C LEU A 558 -3.82 -11.03 -28.67
N VAL A 559 -2.52 -10.77 -28.47
CA VAL A 559 -2.05 -9.63 -27.64
C VAL A 559 -2.42 -8.29 -28.29
N ASN A 560 -2.30 -8.20 -29.62
CA ASN A 560 -2.72 -7.01 -30.37
C ASN A 560 -4.24 -6.78 -30.27
N PHE A 561 -5.03 -7.87 -30.34
CA PHE A 561 -6.48 -7.82 -30.11
C PHE A 561 -6.81 -7.34 -28.69
N ALA A 562 -6.18 -7.90 -27.66
CA ALA A 562 -6.42 -7.54 -26.26
C ALA A 562 -6.13 -6.05 -25.98
N GLN A 563 -4.99 -5.53 -26.46
CA GLN A 563 -4.66 -4.10 -26.35
C GLN A 563 -5.72 -3.21 -27.00
N MET A 564 -6.09 -3.50 -28.26
CA MET A 564 -7.10 -2.72 -28.98
C MET A 564 -8.50 -2.86 -28.39
N ALA A 565 -8.86 -4.03 -27.84
CA ALA A 565 -10.14 -4.25 -27.19
C ALA A 565 -10.31 -3.31 -25.98
N VAL A 566 -9.30 -3.20 -25.11
CA VAL A 566 -9.33 -2.26 -23.98
C VAL A 566 -9.43 -0.82 -24.45
N LEU A 567 -8.59 -0.39 -25.41
CA LEU A 567 -8.61 1.01 -25.88
C LEU A 567 -9.92 1.40 -26.57
N THR A 568 -10.59 0.44 -27.22
CA THR A 568 -11.92 0.64 -27.84
C THR A 568 -13.02 0.73 -26.79
N CYS A 569 -12.99 -0.13 -25.76
CA CYS A 569 -13.96 -0.08 -24.65
C CYS A 569 -13.78 1.17 -23.77
N GLN A 570 -12.54 1.61 -23.55
CA GLN A 570 -12.20 2.86 -22.84
C GLN A 570 -12.79 4.11 -23.53
N ARG A 571 -12.96 4.07 -24.85
CA ARG A 571 -13.51 5.18 -25.68
C ARG A 571 -15.01 5.02 -25.97
N ALA A 572 -15.64 3.96 -25.46
CA ALA A 572 -17.04 3.69 -25.70
C ALA A 572 -17.95 4.65 -24.91
N GLN A 573 -19.10 4.98 -25.49
CA GLN A 573 -20.10 5.87 -24.89
C GLN A 573 -21.50 5.33 -25.20
N GLY A 574 -21.71 4.03 -24.97
CA GLY A 574 -22.97 3.34 -25.30
C GLY A 574 -23.29 3.44 -26.79
N ASP A 575 -24.51 3.90 -27.08
CA ASP A 575 -25.01 4.10 -28.43
C ASP A 575 -24.49 5.38 -29.12
N GLN A 576 -24.05 6.36 -28.33
CA GLN A 576 -23.68 7.72 -28.76
C GLN A 576 -22.42 7.74 -29.63
N ASN A 577 -21.35 7.03 -29.23
CA ASN A 577 -20.10 7.00 -29.99
C ASN A 577 -20.14 5.96 -31.13
N LYS A 578 -20.86 6.29 -32.21
CA LYS A 578 -21.00 5.46 -33.42
C LYS A 578 -19.64 4.95 -33.95
N VAL A 579 -18.59 5.78 -33.92
CA VAL A 579 -17.26 5.41 -34.43
C VAL A 579 -16.68 4.24 -33.63
N MET A 580 -16.79 4.25 -32.30
CA MET A 580 -16.29 3.16 -31.46
C MET A 580 -17.17 1.90 -31.53
N ARG A 581 -18.48 2.03 -31.75
CA ARG A 581 -19.37 0.90 -32.04
C ARG A 581 -18.97 0.18 -33.34
N GLU A 582 -18.74 0.93 -34.42
CA GLU A 582 -18.25 0.38 -35.70
C GLU A 582 -16.84 -0.19 -35.58
N SER A 583 -15.99 0.43 -34.75
CA SER A 583 -14.62 -0.03 -34.50
C SER A 583 -14.59 -1.35 -33.72
N TRP A 584 -15.46 -1.52 -32.72
CA TRP A 584 -15.63 -2.80 -32.01
C TRP A 584 -16.09 -3.93 -32.94
N VAL A 585 -17.11 -3.69 -33.75
CA VAL A 585 -17.60 -4.67 -34.74
C VAL A 585 -16.50 -5.04 -35.74
N ARG A 586 -15.74 -4.05 -36.25
CA ARG A 586 -14.62 -4.29 -37.16
C ARG A 586 -13.48 -5.06 -36.49
N LEU A 587 -13.14 -4.73 -35.24
CA LEU A 587 -12.11 -5.40 -34.46
C LEU A 587 -12.46 -6.88 -34.25
N CYS A 588 -13.63 -7.17 -33.68
CA CYS A 588 -14.10 -8.53 -33.48
C CYS A 588 -14.15 -9.31 -34.80
N GLY A 589 -14.83 -8.80 -35.84
CA GLY A 589 -14.94 -9.50 -37.12
C GLY A 589 -13.59 -9.80 -37.78
N THR A 590 -12.65 -8.85 -37.75
CA THR A 590 -11.31 -9.02 -38.35
C THR A 590 -10.49 -10.08 -37.62
N TYR A 591 -10.57 -10.14 -36.29
CA TYR A 591 -9.79 -11.07 -35.49
C TYR A 591 -10.45 -12.45 -35.38
N GLN A 592 -11.78 -12.54 -35.36
CA GLN A 592 -12.52 -13.80 -35.45
C GLN A 592 -12.33 -14.51 -36.80
N GLY A 593 -12.17 -13.76 -37.89
CA GLY A 593 -11.82 -14.32 -39.20
C GLY A 593 -10.37 -14.81 -39.31
N LYS A 594 -9.50 -14.53 -38.33
CA LYS A 594 -8.07 -14.90 -38.34
C LYS A 594 -7.68 -15.87 -37.22
N ILE A 595 -8.39 -15.88 -36.09
CA ILE A 595 -7.99 -16.63 -34.89
C ILE A 595 -9.18 -17.44 -34.37
N GLY A 596 -9.09 -18.77 -34.50
CA GLY A 596 -10.17 -19.70 -34.15
C GLY A 596 -10.66 -19.59 -32.69
N LEU A 597 -9.76 -19.27 -31.76
CA LEU A 597 -10.09 -19.05 -30.34
C LEU A 597 -11.14 -17.93 -30.13
N LEU A 598 -11.08 -16.86 -30.93
CA LEU A 598 -12.05 -15.77 -30.82
C LEU A 598 -13.39 -16.11 -31.47
N ALA A 599 -13.43 -17.16 -32.29
CA ALA A 599 -14.59 -17.66 -33.01
C ALA A 599 -15.30 -18.84 -32.32
N THR A 600 -14.88 -19.28 -31.14
CA THR A 600 -15.64 -20.30 -30.38
C THR A 600 -16.96 -19.72 -29.86
N PRO A 601 -17.99 -20.54 -29.57
CA PRO A 601 -19.28 -20.06 -29.05
C PRO A 601 -19.16 -19.25 -27.76
N GLU A 602 -18.25 -19.64 -26.87
CA GLU A 602 -18.04 -19.07 -25.54
C GLU A 602 -17.39 -17.69 -25.65
N MET A 603 -16.32 -17.58 -26.44
CA MET A 603 -15.66 -16.29 -26.67
C MET A 603 -16.55 -15.32 -27.48
N ARG A 604 -17.36 -15.83 -28.42
CA ARG A 604 -18.41 -15.04 -29.07
C ARG A 604 -19.46 -14.52 -28.08
N ALA A 605 -19.87 -15.33 -27.10
CA ALA A 605 -20.81 -14.90 -26.06
C ALA A 605 -20.18 -13.78 -25.18
N SER A 606 -18.95 -13.95 -24.71
CA SER A 606 -18.22 -12.95 -23.93
C SER A 606 -18.03 -11.63 -24.70
N LEU A 607 -17.69 -11.70 -25.99
CA LEU A 607 -17.56 -10.51 -26.85
C LEU A 607 -18.91 -9.83 -27.15
N ASN A 608 -20.01 -10.58 -27.22
CA ASN A 608 -21.36 -10.03 -27.35
C ASN A 608 -21.89 -9.40 -26.04
N GLU A 609 -21.45 -9.90 -24.88
CA GLU A 609 -21.69 -9.25 -23.58
C GLU A 609 -20.95 -7.91 -23.51
N ILE A 610 -19.66 -7.85 -23.87
CA ILE A 610 -18.89 -6.61 -23.96
C ILE A 610 -19.50 -5.65 -25.01
N ALA A 611 -19.96 -6.16 -26.15
CA ALA A 611 -20.69 -5.38 -27.17
C ALA A 611 -21.97 -4.75 -26.61
N THR A 612 -22.69 -5.48 -25.76
CA THR A 612 -23.87 -4.96 -25.05
C THR A 612 -23.47 -3.89 -24.04
N LEU A 613 -22.49 -4.19 -23.18
CA LEU A 613 -22.15 -3.44 -21.97
C LEU A 613 -21.58 -2.04 -22.27
N TYR A 614 -20.66 -1.94 -23.22
CA TYR A 614 -19.95 -0.68 -23.54
C TYR A 614 -20.55 0.07 -24.74
N PHE A 615 -21.07 -0.66 -25.73
CA PHE A 615 -21.40 -0.13 -27.06
C PHE A 615 -22.90 -0.12 -27.36
N ALA A 616 -23.74 -0.56 -26.42
CA ALA A 616 -25.19 -0.73 -26.60
C ALA A 616 -25.53 -1.46 -27.92
N ILE A 617 -24.75 -2.49 -28.27
CA ILE A 617 -25.01 -3.36 -29.43
C ILE A 617 -25.80 -4.55 -28.91
N PRO A 618 -27.07 -4.76 -29.34
CA PRO A 618 -27.84 -5.91 -28.90
C PRO A 618 -27.23 -7.22 -29.47
N PRO A 619 -27.31 -8.33 -28.72
CA PRO A 619 -26.81 -9.62 -29.21
C PRO A 619 -27.56 -10.07 -30.47
N PRO A 620 -26.94 -10.88 -31.36
CA PRO A 620 -27.59 -11.40 -32.55
C PRO A 620 -28.88 -12.16 -32.21
N ARG A 621 -29.96 -11.92 -32.96
CA ARG A 621 -31.28 -12.55 -32.70
C ARG A 621 -31.24 -14.09 -32.71
N SER A 622 -30.27 -14.69 -33.37
CA SER A 622 -30.04 -16.15 -33.40
C SER A 622 -29.35 -16.72 -32.15
N GLN A 623 -29.04 -15.92 -31.13
CA GLN A 623 -28.58 -16.37 -29.80
C GLN A 623 -29.67 -16.26 -28.70
N ALA A 624 -30.91 -15.91 -29.07
CA ALA A 624 -32.05 -16.13 -28.18
C ALA A 624 -32.32 -17.64 -27.99
N GLY A 625 -32.86 -18.01 -26.83
CA GLY A 625 -32.85 -19.40 -26.36
C GLY A 625 -33.78 -20.36 -27.12
N ASN A 626 -33.32 -21.61 -27.25
CA ASN A 626 -34.10 -22.81 -27.58
C ASN A 626 -35.40 -22.60 -28.39
N PRO A 627 -35.37 -22.72 -29.73
CA PRO A 627 -36.55 -22.52 -30.59
C PRO A 627 -37.79 -23.34 -30.22
N PHE A 628 -37.62 -24.52 -29.61
CA PHE A 628 -38.72 -25.34 -29.12
C PHE A 628 -39.45 -24.70 -27.93
N GLY A 629 -38.73 -23.98 -27.07
CA GLY A 629 -39.29 -23.27 -25.92
C GLY A 629 -40.13 -22.06 -26.33
N GLU A 630 -39.64 -21.25 -27.28
CA GLU A 630 -40.40 -20.11 -27.83
C GLU A 630 -41.64 -20.61 -28.61
N MET A 631 -41.51 -21.68 -29.40
CA MET A 631 -42.65 -22.29 -30.09
C MET A 631 -43.71 -22.81 -29.12
N MET A 632 -43.31 -23.50 -28.04
CA MET A 632 -44.23 -23.95 -26.98
C MET A 632 -44.89 -22.78 -26.25
N SER A 633 -44.13 -21.72 -25.90
CA SER A 633 -44.69 -20.52 -25.26
C SER A 633 -45.71 -19.81 -26.17
N SER A 634 -45.42 -19.71 -27.47
CA SER A 634 -46.33 -19.17 -28.48
C SER A 634 -47.57 -20.04 -28.73
N LEU A 635 -47.53 -21.34 -28.44
CA LEU A 635 -48.67 -22.25 -28.62
C LEU A 635 -49.59 -22.28 -27.38
N PHE A 636 -49.03 -22.08 -26.19
CA PHE A 636 -49.75 -22.21 -24.91
C PHE A 636 -50.02 -20.89 -24.17
N GLY A 637 -49.63 -19.73 -24.71
CA GLY A 637 -50.12 -18.42 -24.27
C GLY A 637 -49.71 -17.98 -22.85
N GLY A 638 -48.62 -18.56 -22.31
CA GLY A 638 -48.15 -18.22 -20.97
C GLY A 638 -47.54 -16.80 -20.88
N PRO A 639 -47.71 -16.09 -19.75
CA PRO A 639 -47.13 -14.77 -19.56
C PRO A 639 -45.59 -14.82 -19.56
N SER A 640 -44.96 -13.82 -20.16
CA SER A 640 -43.50 -13.71 -20.28
C SER A 640 -42.81 -13.67 -18.91
N GLN A 641 -41.87 -14.57 -18.67
CA GLN A 641 -41.00 -14.51 -17.48
C GLN A 641 -40.17 -13.21 -17.49
N SER A 642 -40.06 -12.57 -16.32
CA SER A 642 -39.23 -11.38 -16.12
C SER A 642 -37.75 -11.74 -16.29
N GLN A 643 -37.09 -11.15 -17.30
CA GLN A 643 -35.64 -11.27 -17.45
C GLN A 643 -34.91 -10.63 -16.24
N PRO A 644 -33.76 -11.19 -15.81
CA PRO A 644 -32.95 -10.59 -14.75
C PRO A 644 -32.43 -9.20 -15.18
N THR A 645 -32.40 -8.26 -14.24
CA THR A 645 -32.02 -6.86 -14.50
C THR A 645 -30.62 -6.75 -15.10
N ARG A 646 -30.54 -6.23 -16.32
CA ARG A 646 -29.31 -6.19 -17.12
C ARG A 646 -28.31 -5.18 -16.55
N ARG A 647 -27.05 -5.60 -16.33
CA ARG A 647 -25.95 -4.66 -16.03
C ARG A 647 -25.88 -3.60 -17.13
N THR A 648 -25.87 -2.34 -16.73
CA THR A 648 -25.68 -1.17 -17.59
C THR A 648 -24.59 -0.31 -16.97
N LEU A 649 -23.67 0.20 -17.78
CA LEU A 649 -22.68 1.17 -17.32
C LEU A 649 -23.40 2.53 -17.21
N THR A 650 -23.38 3.14 -16.02
CA THR A 650 -23.83 4.51 -15.84
C THR A 650 -22.98 5.43 -16.73
N PRO A 651 -23.58 6.25 -17.62
CA PRO A 651 -22.79 7.21 -18.39
C PRO A 651 -22.10 8.20 -17.44
N ALA A 652 -20.90 8.63 -17.78
CA ALA A 652 -20.15 9.57 -16.97
C ALA A 652 -20.89 10.92 -16.87
N ASN A 653 -21.42 11.24 -15.68
CA ASN A 653 -22.07 12.53 -15.43
C ASN A 653 -21.05 13.67 -15.61
N THR A 654 -21.38 14.62 -16.49
CA THR A 654 -20.59 15.84 -16.74
C THR A 654 -20.60 16.84 -15.57
N SER A 655 -21.08 16.43 -14.41
CA SER A 655 -21.20 17.21 -13.16
C SER A 655 -20.51 16.56 -11.96
N SER A 656 -19.87 15.39 -12.12
CA SER A 656 -18.95 14.84 -11.12
C SER A 656 -17.51 15.18 -11.52
N PRO A 657 -16.65 15.67 -10.60
CA PRO A 657 -15.23 15.82 -10.92
C PRO A 657 -14.62 14.44 -11.21
N GLY A 658 -14.05 14.28 -12.40
CA GLY A 658 -13.37 13.06 -12.79
C GLY A 658 -12.09 12.85 -11.98
N LEU A 659 -11.85 11.61 -11.56
CA LEU A 659 -10.57 11.17 -11.00
C LEU A 659 -9.61 10.89 -12.17
N ASP A 660 -8.99 11.95 -12.69
CA ASP A 660 -8.08 11.98 -13.86
C ASP A 660 -6.60 12.13 -13.44
#